data_AF-A5GIN2-F1
#
_entry.id   AF-A5GIN2-F1
#
_cell.length_a   1.000
_cell.length_b   1.000
_cell.length_c   1.000
_cell.angle_alpha   90.00
_cell.angle_beta   90.00
_cell.angle_gamma   90.00
#
_symmetry.space_group_name_H-M   'P 1'
#
loop_
_entity.id
_entity.type
_entity.pdbx_description
1 polymer ?
#
loop_
_entity_poly.entity_id
_entity_poly.type
_entity_poly.pdbx_seq_one_letter_code
_entity_poly.pdbx_strand_id
1 'polypeptide(L)'
;MPFDALVDAGINRPARYIGHELGVVPRDWTGAQVRWALTYPEVYEVGASNLGHIILYSILNAVPGQVCDRAYLPASDLAQRLTEKDQALFGVESRWPLNSFDILGFSLSYELGATNILEMLALCHVPIRAHDRGDLPLNAPGAPPLIFAGGPTATSNPEPYAPFFDFIALGDGEELLPEIGLVVAQAKADGLTRSQLLRDLAQVPGVYVPSLYETGEDGITLQPIDADLPQRLLRRVATPMPHYAMGLVPHVETVHDRLTVEIRRGCTRGCRFCQPGMLTRPARDVEPEAVIEAVEAGMERTGYSDFSLLSLSCSDYLALPAVGVELRNRLADRNVTLQLPSQRVDRFDEDIAHILGGARQAGLTFAPEAGTQRLRDIVNKGLTDEDLLQGIRTAMQNGYRKVKLYFMIGLPGETDADVLGIAETCRMLQDCCRDLGRLSLNITISNFTPKPHTPFQWHSVSTEEFLRRQQLLRDAGRRLRGVRFNFTDVRLSAMEDFVGRGDRRLAPVIEAAWRAGAGMDAWFEALDRTYEAWTGAIAAAGLAGRYRDMELGSWSAVAALERHDLQAFCRQPLPWDHIDSGIEKQWLADDLQQALAATVVPDCSFEGCSSCGVCGPDLGHNVVVPPPSVPEARPQRAPASERICRIRFRFSKTGAMALLSHLDLVRLFERALRRSGLPVSFTGGFHPLPRLQLALALPLGVEAEGEWMDLEFTESVDPQVAQESWQARLPPGLRLLSAEEVPVSSPSLSQRIVFSRWCFTLRAQSSADWEGAIAQMLGAEELIWEDTDKKGRPRRRDVRSLLKTLRLISGDGADATLSARLELIAAVDEQGRSLKPAQLCHWLSERLGARAGALASAANGVGAPAVLNFIQNGTSRVYATDPFRSSCPDSLVREVHRLLFNRVFTSIVLKGVIHSASFQPSGFSLQFPSVRCAVQSTDRLLS
;
A
#
# COMPACT_ATOMS: atom_id res chain seq x y z
N MET A 1 19.79 9.05 17.88
CA MET A 1 20.07 7.60 18.09
C MET A 1 20.34 6.94 16.74
N PRO A 2 21.16 5.88 16.63
CA PRO A 2 21.28 5.12 15.38
C PRO A 2 19.95 4.53 14.92
N PHE A 3 19.69 4.52 13.61
CA PHE A 3 18.43 4.04 13.03
C PHE A 3 18.10 2.59 13.42
N ASP A 4 19.09 1.70 13.45
CA ASP A 4 18.91 0.28 13.76
C ASP A 4 18.47 0.01 15.23
N ALA A 5 18.63 1.01 16.11
CA ALA A 5 18.10 0.95 17.48
C ALA A 5 16.64 1.44 17.58
N LEU A 6 16.15 2.16 16.56
CA LEU A 6 14.75 2.60 16.46
C LEU A 6 13.91 1.58 15.69
N VAL A 7 14.37 1.17 14.52
CA VAL A 7 13.67 0.23 13.65
C VAL A 7 14.40 -1.12 13.64
N ASP A 8 13.84 -2.08 14.37
CA ASP A 8 14.36 -3.43 14.50
C ASP A 8 13.25 -4.48 14.28
N ALA A 9 13.56 -5.75 14.54
CA ALA A 9 12.61 -6.85 14.43
C ALA A 9 11.43 -6.78 15.42
N GLY A 10 11.52 -5.91 16.44
CA GLY A 10 10.46 -5.67 17.42
C GLY A 10 9.40 -4.68 16.94
N ILE A 11 9.60 -4.01 15.81
CA ILE A 11 8.58 -3.22 15.11
C ILE A 11 7.80 -4.11 14.15
N ASN A 12 6.49 -3.92 14.07
CA ASN A 12 5.61 -4.61 13.15
C ASN A 12 5.78 -4.10 11.71
N ARG A 13 6.13 -5.03 10.81
CA ARG A 13 6.53 -4.75 9.41
C ARG A 13 7.60 -3.64 9.34
N PRO A 14 8.80 -3.88 9.89
CA PRO A 14 9.85 -2.87 9.99
C PRO A 14 10.38 -2.44 8.61
N ALA A 15 10.28 -3.33 7.62
CA ALA A 15 10.62 -3.07 6.22
C ALA A 15 9.96 -1.82 5.63
N ARG A 16 8.80 -1.39 6.12
CA ARG A 16 8.15 -0.17 5.60
C ARG A 16 8.95 1.11 5.88
N TYR A 17 9.86 1.04 6.86
CA TYR A 17 10.67 2.19 7.26
C TYR A 17 12.07 2.15 6.66
N ILE A 18 12.52 1.07 6.02
CA ILE A 18 13.95 0.89 5.65
C ILE A 18 14.42 1.68 4.44
N GLY A 19 13.52 2.30 3.67
CA GLY A 19 13.87 3.11 2.51
C GLY A 19 14.66 2.31 1.47
N HIS A 20 15.55 2.99 0.72
CA HIS A 20 16.38 2.37 -0.33
C HIS A 20 15.58 1.56 -1.36
N GLU A 21 14.37 2.02 -1.65
CA GLU A 21 13.53 1.43 -2.68
C GLU A 21 14.18 1.60 -4.06
N LEU A 22 13.82 0.73 -5.00
CA LEU A 22 14.29 0.91 -6.37
C LEU A 22 13.81 2.27 -6.90
N GLY A 23 14.73 3.02 -7.48
CA GLY A 23 14.48 4.34 -8.08
C GLY A 23 14.68 5.53 -7.13
N VAL A 24 14.97 5.27 -5.85
CA VAL A 24 15.63 6.26 -4.99
C VAL A 24 17.05 6.49 -5.51
N VAL A 25 17.43 7.74 -5.74
CA VAL A 25 18.75 8.14 -6.25
C VAL A 25 19.50 8.90 -5.15
N PRO A 26 20.82 8.73 -4.99
CA PRO A 26 21.62 9.56 -4.08
C PRO A 26 21.53 11.05 -4.45
N ARG A 27 21.36 11.92 -3.44
CA ARG A 27 21.22 13.38 -3.61
C ARG A 27 22.12 14.14 -2.64
N ASP A 28 22.53 15.33 -3.03
CA ASP A 28 23.24 16.27 -2.15
C ASP A 28 22.23 17.07 -1.31
N TRP A 29 21.90 16.51 -0.14
CA TRP A 29 21.02 17.15 0.83
C TRP A 29 21.62 18.43 1.44
N THR A 30 22.95 18.52 1.49
CA THR A 30 23.66 19.64 2.12
C THR A 30 23.79 20.85 1.20
N GLY A 31 23.96 20.63 -0.10
CA GLY A 31 24.04 21.67 -1.12
C GLY A 31 22.68 22.15 -1.66
N ALA A 32 21.57 21.54 -1.23
CA ALA A 32 20.24 21.91 -1.68
C ALA A 32 19.82 23.31 -1.17
N GLN A 33 19.25 24.12 -2.06
CA GLN A 33 18.68 25.42 -1.73
C GLN A 33 17.35 25.27 -0.99
N VAL A 34 16.55 24.27 -1.37
CA VAL A 34 15.28 23.94 -0.73
C VAL A 34 15.18 22.43 -0.48
N ARG A 35 14.86 22.07 0.75
CA ARG A 35 14.68 20.70 1.23
C ARG A 35 13.21 20.49 1.58
N TRP A 36 12.55 19.67 0.80
CA TRP A 36 11.16 19.26 0.98
C TRP A 36 11.08 17.92 1.69
N ALA A 37 10.06 17.75 2.52
CA ALA A 37 9.51 16.43 2.79
C ALA A 37 8.02 16.43 2.45
N LEU A 38 7.63 15.62 1.47
CA LEU A 38 6.23 15.33 1.22
C LEU A 38 5.79 14.24 2.17
N THR A 39 4.77 14.55 2.95
CA THR A 39 4.24 13.70 4.01
C THR A 39 2.84 13.23 3.63
N TYR A 40 2.57 11.95 3.89
CA TYR A 40 1.25 11.39 3.72
C TYR A 40 0.72 10.93 5.08
N PRO A 41 -0.42 11.47 5.57
CA PRO A 41 -0.92 11.22 6.92
C PRO A 41 -1.62 9.86 7.06
N GLU A 42 -1.01 8.82 6.51
CA GLU A 42 -1.39 7.41 6.65
C GLU A 42 -0.14 6.54 6.71
N VAL A 43 -0.32 5.29 7.11
CA VAL A 43 0.75 4.28 7.06
C VAL A 43 1.33 4.13 5.66
N TYR A 44 2.60 3.77 5.60
CA TYR A 44 3.39 3.66 4.37
C TYR A 44 2.67 2.89 3.25
N GLU A 45 2.03 1.75 3.54
CA GLU A 45 1.38 0.92 2.52
C GLU A 45 0.26 1.64 1.77
N VAL A 46 -0.41 2.59 2.42
CA VAL A 46 -1.45 3.43 1.84
C VAL A 46 -0.80 4.60 1.10
N GLY A 47 0.08 5.35 1.78
CA GLY A 47 0.69 6.55 1.22
C GLY A 47 1.58 6.27 0.01
N ALA A 48 2.38 5.20 0.04
CA ALA A 48 3.25 4.80 -1.08
C ALA A 48 2.46 4.31 -2.32
N SER A 49 1.16 4.02 -2.16
CA SER A 49 0.28 3.68 -3.28
C SER A 49 -0.43 4.88 -3.91
N ASN A 50 -0.26 6.09 -3.34
CA ASN A 50 -0.87 7.31 -3.87
C ASN A 50 -0.04 7.87 -5.04
N LEU A 51 -0.62 7.84 -6.25
CA LEU A 51 0.07 8.27 -7.46
C LEU A 51 0.49 9.74 -7.43
N GLY A 52 -0.39 10.64 -6.98
CA GLY A 52 -0.10 12.08 -6.91
C GLY A 52 1.08 12.38 -5.99
N HIS A 53 1.16 11.69 -4.85
CA HIS A 53 2.30 11.80 -3.93
C HIS A 53 3.63 11.41 -4.58
N ILE A 54 3.65 10.35 -5.41
CA ILE A 54 4.85 9.89 -6.12
C ILE A 54 5.22 10.84 -7.28
N ILE A 55 4.23 11.34 -8.03
CA ILE A 55 4.46 12.30 -9.13
C ILE A 55 5.10 13.58 -8.58
N LEU A 56 4.54 14.16 -7.52
CA LEU A 56 5.05 15.39 -6.92
C LEU A 56 6.46 15.21 -6.34
N TYR A 57 6.73 14.07 -5.69
CA TYR A 57 8.07 13.71 -5.26
C TYR A 57 9.06 13.66 -6.43
N SER A 58 8.68 13.01 -7.55
CA SER A 58 9.54 12.89 -8.73
C SER A 58 9.80 14.25 -9.38
N ILE A 59 8.79 15.11 -9.47
CA ILE A 59 8.89 16.46 -10.04
C ILE A 59 9.83 17.32 -9.22
N LEU A 60 9.63 17.42 -7.90
CA LEU A 60 10.47 18.26 -7.04
C LEU A 60 11.94 17.83 -7.08
N ASN A 61 12.19 16.52 -7.18
CA ASN A 61 13.55 15.99 -7.31
C ASN A 61 14.16 16.15 -8.72
N ALA A 62 13.37 16.55 -9.71
CA ALA A 62 13.86 16.92 -11.04
C ALA A 62 14.20 18.43 -11.15
N VAL A 63 13.78 19.25 -10.18
CA VAL A 63 14.07 20.69 -10.16
C VAL A 63 15.48 20.94 -9.63
N PRO A 64 16.36 21.62 -10.40
CA PRO A 64 17.72 21.93 -9.95
C PRO A 64 17.74 22.71 -8.63
N GLY A 65 18.65 22.34 -7.72
CA GLY A 65 18.80 23.00 -6.42
C GLY A 65 17.76 22.62 -5.37
N GLN A 66 16.80 21.75 -5.70
CA GLN A 66 15.79 21.25 -4.76
C GLN A 66 15.98 19.75 -4.51
N VAL A 67 15.65 19.31 -3.30
CA VAL A 67 15.59 17.89 -2.92
C VAL A 67 14.30 17.62 -2.17
N CYS A 68 13.71 16.46 -2.40
CA CYS A 68 12.48 16.04 -1.74
C CYS A 68 12.63 14.64 -1.16
N ASP A 69 12.32 14.49 0.12
CA ASP A 69 12.13 13.22 0.81
C ASP A 69 10.62 12.91 0.95
N ARG A 70 10.30 11.72 1.44
CA ARG A 70 8.95 11.31 1.81
C ARG A 70 8.88 10.95 3.29
N ALA A 71 7.72 11.16 3.88
CA ALA A 71 7.40 10.63 5.20
C ALA A 71 5.95 10.15 5.29
N TYR A 72 5.69 9.26 6.24
CA TYR A 72 4.40 8.63 6.43
C TYR A 72 4.07 8.62 7.92
N LEU A 73 2.79 8.54 8.27
CA LEU A 73 2.41 8.32 9.66
C LEU A 73 2.98 6.95 10.12
N PRO A 74 3.84 6.90 11.14
CA PRO A 74 4.32 5.63 11.65
C PRO A 74 3.18 4.84 12.29
N ALA A 75 3.26 3.51 12.23
CA ALA A 75 2.38 2.66 13.03
C ALA A 75 2.61 2.92 14.54
N SER A 76 1.61 2.56 15.35
CA SER A 76 1.56 2.91 16.77
C SER A 76 2.78 2.46 17.58
N ASP A 77 3.40 1.34 17.22
CA ASP A 77 4.59 0.79 17.87
C ASP A 77 5.84 1.64 17.63
N LEU A 78 6.06 2.14 16.41
CA LEU A 78 7.14 3.06 16.11
C LEU A 78 6.85 4.46 16.67
N ALA A 79 5.61 4.95 16.59
CA ALA A 79 5.21 6.24 17.17
C ALA A 79 5.49 6.29 18.67
N GLN A 80 5.08 5.25 19.40
CA GLN A 80 5.38 5.09 20.82
C GLN A 80 6.88 5.09 21.09
N ARG A 81 7.65 4.34 20.30
CA ARG A 81 9.11 4.26 20.48
C ARG A 81 9.82 5.58 20.22
N LEU A 82 9.40 6.33 19.21
CA LEU A 82 9.92 7.69 18.93
C LEU A 82 9.70 8.59 20.14
N THR A 83 8.48 8.57 20.70
CA THR A 83 8.12 9.33 21.90
C THR A 83 8.94 8.92 23.12
N GLU A 84 9.04 7.62 23.41
CA GLU A 84 9.80 7.08 24.57
C GLU A 84 11.30 7.39 24.49
N LYS A 85 11.84 7.53 23.27
CA LYS A 85 13.26 7.81 23.03
C LYS A 85 13.56 9.28 22.72
N ASP A 86 12.55 10.16 22.77
CA ASP A 86 12.66 11.57 22.41
C ASP A 86 13.37 11.75 21.05
N GLN A 87 12.89 11.01 20.03
CA GLN A 87 13.40 11.09 18.67
C GLN A 87 12.31 11.62 17.74
N ALA A 88 12.67 12.62 16.94
CA ALA A 88 11.75 13.16 15.96
C ALA A 88 11.47 12.15 14.83
N LEU A 89 10.26 12.21 14.27
CA LEU A 89 9.93 11.55 13.02
C LEU A 89 10.92 11.98 11.92
N PHE A 90 11.23 11.07 11.00
CA PHE A 90 12.32 11.22 10.04
C PHE A 90 11.88 10.91 8.60
N GLY A 91 12.63 11.43 7.64
CA GLY A 91 12.49 11.11 6.22
C GLY A 91 12.85 9.65 5.92
N VAL A 92 12.13 9.03 4.98
CA VAL A 92 12.29 7.62 4.62
C VAL A 92 13.62 7.37 3.95
N GLU A 93 14.12 8.31 3.15
CA GLU A 93 15.36 8.15 2.38
C GLU A 93 16.57 8.71 3.13
N SER A 94 16.49 9.96 3.58
CA SER A 94 17.60 10.68 4.21
C SER A 94 17.86 10.28 5.65
N ARG A 95 16.83 9.80 6.37
CA ARG A 95 16.83 9.62 7.84
C ARG A 95 16.96 10.91 8.62
N TRP A 96 16.83 12.05 7.96
CA TRP A 96 16.90 13.33 8.63
C TRP A 96 15.62 13.55 9.44
N PRO A 97 15.73 14.12 10.66
CA PRO A 97 14.59 14.61 11.40
C PRO A 97 13.74 15.55 10.54
N LEU A 98 12.42 15.40 10.54
CA LEU A 98 11.55 16.20 9.67
C LEU A 98 11.56 17.69 10.03
N ASN A 99 11.86 18.07 11.27
CA ASN A 99 12.05 19.47 11.65
C ASN A 99 13.34 20.11 11.10
N SER A 100 14.19 19.37 10.39
CA SER A 100 15.40 19.90 9.75
C SER A 100 15.21 20.31 8.28
N PHE A 101 14.04 20.02 7.72
CA PHE A 101 13.66 20.41 6.35
C PHE A 101 13.23 21.87 6.29
N ASP A 102 13.15 22.43 5.09
CA ASP A 102 12.66 23.80 4.89
C ASP A 102 11.13 23.82 4.79
N ILE A 103 10.53 22.76 4.22
CA ILE A 103 9.08 22.64 3.98
C ILE A 103 8.60 21.21 4.25
N LEU A 104 7.51 21.08 5.00
CA LEU A 104 6.73 19.84 5.18
C LEU A 104 5.36 19.98 4.52
N GLY A 105 5.05 19.12 3.56
CA GLY A 105 3.78 19.14 2.84
C GLY A 105 2.90 17.96 3.17
N PHE A 106 1.64 18.17 3.54
CA PHE A 106 0.70 17.11 3.89
C PHE A 106 -0.35 16.89 2.79
N SER A 107 -0.51 15.65 2.34
CA SER A 107 -1.62 15.27 1.45
C SER A 107 -2.91 15.05 2.26
N LEU A 108 -3.75 16.08 2.37
CA LEU A 108 -5.06 16.01 3.01
C LEU A 108 -6.12 15.57 1.99
N SER A 109 -6.27 14.25 1.86
CA SER A 109 -7.15 13.61 0.88
C SER A 109 -8.57 13.32 1.39
N TYR A 110 -8.78 13.32 2.70
CA TYR A 110 -10.08 13.11 3.35
C TYR A 110 -10.12 13.84 4.69
N GLU A 111 -11.31 14.13 5.22
CA GLU A 111 -11.54 15.08 6.32
C GLU A 111 -10.90 14.65 7.64
N LEU A 112 -11.07 13.37 8.01
CA LEU A 112 -10.60 12.86 9.30
C LEU A 112 -9.09 12.58 9.33
N GLY A 113 -8.39 12.78 8.20
CA GLY A 113 -6.93 12.70 8.16
C GLY A 113 -6.23 13.80 8.96
N ALA A 114 -6.96 14.84 9.40
CA ALA A 114 -6.39 15.95 10.16
C ALA A 114 -5.77 15.52 11.50
N THR A 115 -6.36 14.57 12.22
CA THR A 115 -5.82 14.06 13.49
C THR A 115 -4.47 13.36 13.29
N ASN A 116 -4.32 12.63 12.19
CA ASN A 116 -3.05 12.03 11.79
C ASN A 116 -1.98 13.08 11.45
N ILE A 117 -2.37 14.22 10.85
CA ILE A 117 -1.44 15.34 10.61
C ILE A 117 -0.95 15.92 11.94
N LEU A 118 -1.84 16.11 12.92
CA LEU A 118 -1.46 16.62 14.25
C LEU A 118 -0.50 15.66 14.96
N GLU A 119 -0.75 14.36 14.88
CA GLU A 119 0.16 13.33 15.40
C GLU A 119 1.55 13.42 14.76
N MET A 120 1.62 13.56 13.43
CA MET A 120 2.89 13.73 12.74
C MET A 120 3.61 15.00 13.16
N LEU A 121 2.93 16.15 13.26
CA LEU A 121 3.53 17.41 13.71
C LEU A 121 4.09 17.29 15.13
N ALA A 122 3.36 16.63 16.04
CA ALA A 122 3.81 16.35 17.39
C ALA A 122 5.08 15.48 17.38
N LEU A 123 5.08 14.38 16.62
CA LEU A 123 6.25 13.51 16.46
C LEU A 123 7.44 14.21 15.77
N CYS A 124 7.21 15.25 14.98
CA CYS A 124 8.27 16.08 14.38
C CYS A 124 8.85 17.10 15.36
N HIS A 125 8.24 17.30 16.53
CA HIS A 125 8.54 18.38 17.46
C HIS A 125 8.31 19.77 16.83
N VAL A 126 7.27 19.89 16.00
CA VAL A 126 6.86 21.16 15.37
C VAL A 126 5.61 21.68 16.08
N PRO A 127 5.51 23.00 16.38
CA PRO A 127 4.29 23.56 16.94
C PRO A 127 3.05 23.25 16.09
N ILE A 128 1.99 22.80 16.77
CA ILE A 128 0.73 22.37 16.13
C ILE A 128 0.06 23.53 15.40
N ARG A 129 -0.05 24.70 16.03
CA ARG A 129 -0.65 25.89 15.43
C ARG A 129 0.40 26.68 14.65
N ALA A 130 0.00 27.23 13.51
CA ALA A 130 0.87 28.04 12.68
C ALA A 130 1.39 29.30 13.42
N HIS A 131 0.53 29.95 14.21
CA HIS A 131 0.92 31.15 14.96
C HIS A 131 1.99 30.90 16.04
N ASP A 132 2.16 29.66 16.51
CA ASP A 132 3.17 29.30 17.51
C ASP A 132 4.57 29.08 16.90
N ARG A 133 4.72 29.17 15.57
CA ARG A 133 5.98 28.90 14.85
C ARG A 133 6.94 30.09 14.79
N GLY A 134 6.50 31.27 15.26
CA GLY A 134 7.28 32.51 15.28
C GLY A 134 7.52 33.11 13.89
N ASP A 135 8.42 34.09 13.79
CA ASP A 135 8.65 34.89 12.57
C ASP A 135 10.13 34.94 12.12
N LEU A 136 10.90 33.92 12.49
CA LEU A 136 12.31 33.83 12.11
C LEU A 136 12.46 33.50 10.61
N PRO A 137 13.54 33.97 9.94
CA PRO A 137 13.93 33.47 8.63
C PRO A 137 14.10 31.95 8.62
N LEU A 138 13.75 31.28 7.52
CA LEU A 138 13.75 29.80 7.46
C LEU A 138 15.12 29.16 7.65
N ASN A 139 16.20 29.86 7.29
CA ASN A 139 17.57 29.39 7.48
C ASN A 139 18.14 29.71 8.87
N ALA A 140 17.38 30.39 9.73
CA ALA A 140 17.83 30.71 11.08
C ALA A 140 17.87 29.44 11.95
N PRO A 141 18.87 29.31 12.85
CA PRO A 141 18.92 28.19 13.78
C PRO A 141 17.65 28.10 14.63
N GLY A 142 16.99 26.93 14.62
CA GLY A 142 15.76 26.69 15.38
C GLY A 142 14.47 27.20 14.74
N ALA A 143 14.52 27.76 13.52
CA ALA A 143 13.30 28.06 12.78
C ALA A 143 12.59 26.76 12.38
N PRO A 144 11.28 26.59 12.68
CA PRO A 144 10.54 25.43 12.21
C PRO A 144 10.32 25.48 10.68
N PRO A 145 10.12 24.33 10.02
CA PRO A 145 9.78 24.29 8.59
C PRO A 145 8.46 25.03 8.31
N LEU A 146 8.27 25.47 7.06
CA LEU A 146 6.94 25.80 6.57
C LEU A 146 6.08 24.54 6.49
N ILE A 147 4.84 24.61 6.97
CA ILE A 147 3.89 23.52 6.93
C ILE A 147 2.77 23.86 5.97
N PHE A 148 2.53 23.01 4.98
CA PHE A 148 1.40 23.18 4.06
C PHE A 148 0.57 21.93 3.90
N ALA A 149 -0.66 22.10 3.43
CA ALA A 149 -1.47 21.00 2.94
C ALA A 149 -1.85 21.20 1.47
N GLY A 150 -2.03 20.08 0.77
CA GLY A 150 -2.66 20.01 -0.54
C GLY A 150 -3.56 18.79 -0.63
N GLY A 151 -4.17 18.57 -1.79
CA GLY A 151 -5.11 17.47 -2.02
C GLY A 151 -6.57 17.93 -2.04
N PRO A 152 -7.51 17.03 -2.36
CA PRO A 152 -8.90 17.38 -2.66
C PRO A 152 -9.62 18.03 -1.47
N THR A 153 -9.44 17.52 -0.24
CA THR A 153 -10.10 18.08 0.94
C THR A 153 -9.57 19.49 1.24
N ALA A 154 -8.24 19.68 1.24
CA ALA A 154 -7.61 20.98 1.43
C ALA A 154 -8.01 21.99 0.34
N THR A 155 -8.14 21.54 -0.91
CA THR A 155 -8.60 22.38 -2.03
C THR A 155 -10.08 22.72 -1.92
N SER A 156 -10.89 21.84 -1.34
CA SER A 156 -12.35 22.02 -1.29
C SER A 156 -12.80 22.95 -0.16
N ASN A 157 -12.31 22.72 1.05
CA ASN A 157 -12.63 23.51 2.23
C ASN A 157 -11.45 23.41 3.22
N PRO A 158 -10.50 24.36 3.17
CA PRO A 158 -9.35 24.36 4.07
C PRO A 158 -9.69 24.85 5.49
N GLU A 159 -10.83 25.53 5.69
CA GLU A 159 -11.10 26.32 6.90
C GLU A 159 -11.09 25.55 8.22
N PRO A 160 -11.62 24.32 8.33
CA PRO A 160 -11.52 23.55 9.57
C PRO A 160 -10.07 23.36 10.05
N TYR A 161 -9.12 23.33 9.10
CA TYR A 161 -7.72 22.99 9.34
C TYR A 161 -6.77 24.18 9.22
N ALA A 162 -7.24 25.32 8.67
CA ALA A 162 -6.49 26.52 8.39
C ALA A 162 -5.52 26.94 9.52
N PRO A 163 -5.90 26.94 10.82
CA PRO A 163 -4.99 27.33 11.90
C PRO A 163 -3.75 26.44 12.10
N PHE A 164 -3.68 25.27 11.46
CA PHE A 164 -2.54 24.34 11.55
C PHE A 164 -1.52 24.51 10.42
N PHE A 165 -1.84 25.26 9.36
CA PHE A 165 -1.00 25.38 8.16
C PHE A 165 -0.51 26.81 7.96
N ASP A 166 0.74 26.94 7.51
CA ASP A 166 1.31 28.22 7.10
C ASP A 166 0.73 28.66 5.75
N PHE A 167 0.55 27.71 4.82
CA PHE A 167 -0.18 27.92 3.57
C PHE A 167 -0.86 26.64 3.08
N ILE A 168 -1.72 26.75 2.08
CA ILE A 168 -2.43 25.65 1.42
C ILE A 168 -2.19 25.76 -0.09
N ALA A 169 -1.85 24.64 -0.72
CA ALA A 169 -1.72 24.53 -2.16
C ALA A 169 -3.04 24.01 -2.76
N LEU A 170 -3.71 24.82 -3.57
CA LEU A 170 -5.03 24.57 -4.14
C LEU A 170 -4.91 23.99 -5.55
N GLY A 171 -5.48 22.81 -5.77
CA GLY A 171 -5.52 22.15 -7.07
C GLY A 171 -4.29 21.30 -7.38
N ASP A 172 -3.88 21.30 -8.65
CA ASP A 172 -2.81 20.45 -9.17
C ASP A 172 -1.42 21.00 -8.80
N GLY A 173 -0.56 20.14 -8.24
CA GLY A 173 0.71 20.54 -7.62
C GLY A 173 1.92 20.50 -8.56
N GLU A 174 1.79 19.94 -9.75
CA GLU A 174 2.89 19.64 -10.67
C GLU A 174 3.70 20.87 -11.08
N GLU A 175 3.02 22.00 -11.29
CA GLU A 175 3.67 23.29 -11.59
C GLU A 175 3.77 24.17 -10.34
N LEU A 176 2.76 24.10 -9.46
CA LEU A 176 2.62 24.95 -8.28
C LEU A 176 3.75 24.71 -7.26
N LEU A 177 4.09 23.44 -6.95
CA LEU A 177 5.10 23.16 -5.94
C LEU A 177 6.52 23.58 -6.39
N PRO A 178 6.97 23.33 -7.64
CA PRO A 178 8.20 23.91 -8.15
C PRO A 178 8.27 25.43 -8.03
N GLU A 179 7.19 26.14 -8.37
CA GLU A 179 7.08 27.61 -8.29
C GLU A 179 7.23 28.09 -6.84
N ILE A 180 6.52 27.47 -5.89
CA ILE A 180 6.68 27.72 -4.44
C ILE A 180 8.14 27.50 -4.02
N GLY A 181 8.78 26.44 -4.51
CA GLY A 181 10.18 26.15 -4.22
C GLY A 181 11.14 27.25 -4.67
N LEU A 182 10.87 27.89 -5.82
CA LEU A 182 11.67 29.02 -6.30
C LEU A 182 11.50 30.25 -5.40
N VAL A 183 10.27 30.56 -4.98
CA VAL A 183 9.99 31.67 -4.05
C VAL A 183 10.68 31.44 -2.71
N VAL A 184 10.62 30.21 -2.17
CA VAL A 184 11.29 29.85 -0.91
C VAL A 184 12.82 29.92 -1.04
N ALA A 185 13.38 29.47 -2.16
CA ALA A 185 14.81 29.57 -2.42
C ALA A 185 15.29 31.03 -2.40
N GLN A 186 14.55 31.92 -3.09
CA GLN A 186 14.85 33.34 -3.15
C GLN A 186 14.73 34.00 -1.78
N ALA A 187 13.63 33.75 -1.05
CA ALA A 187 13.42 34.28 0.29
C ALA A 187 14.51 33.86 1.29
N LYS A 188 15.00 32.62 1.19
CA LYS A 188 16.15 32.15 1.99
C LYS A 188 17.44 32.89 1.63
N ALA A 189 17.67 33.18 0.35
CA ALA A 189 18.83 33.94 -0.10
C ALA A 189 18.80 35.39 0.39
N ASP A 190 17.60 36.01 0.41
CA ASP A 190 17.39 37.38 0.85
C ASP A 190 17.24 37.53 2.37
N GLY A 191 17.16 36.41 3.09
CA GLY A 191 17.02 36.40 4.56
C GLY A 191 15.66 36.91 5.04
N LEU A 192 14.61 36.70 4.25
CA LEU A 192 13.25 37.14 4.60
C LEU A 192 12.73 36.44 5.85
N THR A 193 11.97 37.17 6.65
CA THR A 193 11.18 36.60 7.75
C THR A 193 10.09 35.67 7.21
N ARG A 194 9.56 34.79 8.07
CA ARG A 194 8.46 33.88 7.70
C ARG A 194 7.26 34.67 7.18
N SER A 195 6.87 35.76 7.84
CA SER A 195 5.71 36.57 7.47
C SER A 195 5.89 37.27 6.13
N GLN A 196 7.11 37.73 5.81
CA GLN A 196 7.42 38.28 4.49
C GLN A 196 7.32 37.21 3.40
N LEU A 197 7.93 36.04 3.61
CA LEU A 197 7.82 34.92 2.69
C LEU A 197 6.36 34.47 2.48
N LEU A 198 5.54 34.44 3.53
CA LEU A 198 4.13 34.11 3.40
C LEU A 198 3.35 35.14 2.57
N ARG A 199 3.70 36.43 2.64
CA ARG A 199 3.12 37.45 1.76
C ARG A 199 3.54 37.26 0.31
N ASP A 200 4.80 36.92 0.06
CA ASP A 200 5.28 36.61 -1.30
C ASP A 200 4.58 35.36 -1.86
N LEU A 201 4.43 34.33 -1.04
CA LEU A 201 3.71 33.10 -1.42
C LEU A 201 2.24 33.36 -1.72
N ALA A 202 1.57 34.26 -0.99
CA ALA A 202 0.17 34.62 -1.25
C ALA A 202 -0.07 35.26 -2.63
N GLN A 203 0.98 35.74 -3.30
CA GLN A 203 0.91 36.26 -4.66
C GLN A 203 0.99 35.16 -5.73
N VAL A 204 1.37 33.93 -5.36
CA VAL A 204 1.44 32.79 -6.27
C VAL A 204 0.02 32.25 -6.51
N PRO A 205 -0.47 32.21 -7.77
CA PRO A 205 -1.79 31.66 -8.06
C PRO A 205 -1.91 30.20 -7.59
N GLY A 206 -2.95 29.92 -6.80
CA GLY A 206 -3.18 28.62 -6.17
C GLY A 206 -2.63 28.48 -4.76
N VAL A 207 -1.98 29.50 -4.19
CA VAL A 207 -1.56 29.50 -2.78
C VAL A 207 -2.54 30.29 -1.93
N TYR A 208 -3.03 29.65 -0.87
CA TYR A 208 -3.82 30.28 0.16
C TYR A 208 -3.04 30.36 1.47
N VAL A 209 -2.94 31.55 2.07
CA VAL A 209 -2.23 31.78 3.33
C VAL A 209 -3.23 32.15 4.41
N PRO A 210 -3.63 31.22 5.30
CA PRO A 210 -4.75 31.45 6.22
C PRO A 210 -4.59 32.65 7.15
N SER A 211 -3.37 32.97 7.57
CA SER A 211 -3.07 34.09 8.47
C SER A 211 -3.30 35.47 7.86
N LEU A 212 -3.48 35.56 6.54
CA LEU A 212 -3.74 36.79 5.81
C LEU A 212 -5.24 37.03 5.54
N TYR A 213 -6.11 36.23 6.18
CA TYR A 213 -7.56 36.33 6.05
C TYR A 213 -8.24 36.26 7.42
N GLU A 214 -9.22 37.13 7.62
CA GLU A 214 -10.03 37.21 8.83
C GLU A 214 -11.51 36.95 8.55
N THR A 215 -12.26 36.61 9.60
CA THR A 215 -13.70 36.38 9.49
C THR A 215 -14.43 37.72 9.49
N GLY A 216 -15.29 37.93 8.48
CA GLY A 216 -16.12 39.12 8.33
C GLY A 216 -17.25 39.22 9.36
N GLU A 217 -18.05 40.29 9.25
CA GLU A 217 -19.11 40.63 10.21
C GLU A 217 -20.20 39.54 10.34
N ASP A 218 -20.44 38.76 9.29
CA ASP A 218 -21.41 37.67 9.29
C ASP A 218 -20.93 36.40 10.03
N GLY A 219 -19.67 36.38 10.47
CA GLY A 219 -19.06 35.27 11.18
C GLY A 219 -18.74 34.05 10.31
N ILE A 220 -18.86 34.15 8.98
CA ILE A 220 -18.66 33.03 8.04
C ILE A 220 -17.76 33.43 6.87
N THR A 221 -18.01 34.56 6.21
CA THR A 221 -17.20 35.01 5.06
C THR A 221 -15.78 35.33 5.50
N LEU A 222 -14.80 34.90 4.70
CA LEU A 222 -13.40 35.27 4.89
C LEU A 222 -13.07 36.50 4.04
N GLN A 223 -12.38 37.47 4.64
CA GLN A 223 -11.94 38.70 3.98
C GLN A 223 -10.42 38.82 4.10
N PRO A 224 -9.73 39.27 3.03
CA PRO A 224 -8.31 39.53 3.11
C PRO A 224 -8.04 40.69 4.07
N ILE A 225 -6.94 40.61 4.83
CA ILE A 225 -6.55 41.68 5.76
C ILE A 225 -5.98 42.91 5.06
N ASP A 226 -5.52 42.75 3.81
CA ASP A 226 -4.92 43.79 2.97
C ASP A 226 -5.55 43.79 1.57
N ALA A 227 -5.60 44.95 0.91
CA ALA A 227 -6.28 45.12 -0.38
C ALA A 227 -5.53 44.55 -1.59
N ASP A 228 -4.25 44.22 -1.44
CA ASP A 228 -3.38 43.61 -2.45
C ASP A 228 -3.52 42.07 -2.51
N LEU A 229 -4.23 41.48 -1.56
CA LEU A 229 -4.50 40.05 -1.51
C LEU A 229 -5.76 39.68 -2.32
N PRO A 230 -5.78 38.49 -2.94
CA PRO A 230 -6.94 38.06 -3.72
C PRO A 230 -8.15 37.80 -2.82
N GLN A 231 -9.31 38.35 -3.20
CA GLN A 231 -10.58 38.07 -2.51
C GLN A 231 -11.07 36.64 -2.70
N ARG A 232 -10.84 36.07 -3.90
CA ARG A 232 -11.15 34.69 -4.23
C ARG A 232 -9.91 34.02 -4.79
N LEU A 233 -9.57 32.85 -4.26
CA LEU A 233 -8.32 32.15 -4.59
C LEU A 233 -8.59 31.05 -5.61
N LEU A 234 -8.09 31.25 -6.82
CA LEU A 234 -8.23 30.29 -7.91
C LEU A 234 -7.24 29.13 -7.74
N ARG A 235 -7.75 27.91 -7.80
CA ARG A 235 -6.92 26.70 -7.79
C ARG A 235 -6.11 26.53 -9.08
N ARG A 236 -5.04 25.73 -9.03
CA ARG A 236 -4.24 25.35 -10.20
C ARG A 236 -4.77 24.10 -10.89
N VAL A 237 -4.46 24.02 -12.18
CA VAL A 237 -4.78 22.91 -13.08
C VAL A 237 -3.50 22.57 -13.85
N ALA A 238 -3.15 21.29 -13.93
CA ALA A 238 -2.03 20.80 -14.70
C ALA A 238 -2.45 19.63 -15.59
N THR A 239 -1.73 19.46 -16.70
CA THR A 239 -1.87 18.30 -17.58
C THR A 239 -1.23 17.08 -16.90
N PRO A 240 -1.86 15.89 -16.94
CA PRO A 240 -1.27 14.69 -16.38
C PRO A 240 0.11 14.36 -16.99
N MET A 241 1.07 13.95 -16.15
CA MET A 241 2.45 13.69 -16.57
C MET A 241 2.83 12.22 -16.29
N PRO A 242 2.38 11.25 -17.11
CA PRO A 242 2.50 9.82 -16.82
C PRO A 242 3.94 9.32 -16.61
N HIS A 243 4.95 9.98 -17.20
CA HIS A 243 6.34 9.55 -17.02
C HIS A 243 6.91 9.79 -15.62
N TYR A 244 6.36 10.76 -14.86
CA TYR A 244 6.78 11.04 -13.49
C TYR A 244 6.15 10.10 -12.45
N ALA A 245 5.10 9.38 -12.83
CA ALA A 245 4.50 8.31 -12.02
C ALA A 245 5.44 7.12 -11.84
N MET A 246 6.37 6.95 -12.77
CA MET A 246 7.38 5.92 -12.68
C MET A 246 8.49 6.47 -11.79
N GLY A 247 8.75 5.86 -10.64
CA GLY A 247 9.87 6.33 -9.82
C GLY A 247 10.28 5.43 -8.68
N LEU A 248 9.34 4.77 -8.01
CA LEU A 248 9.62 4.09 -6.76
C LEU A 248 8.99 2.70 -6.74
N VAL A 249 9.75 1.70 -6.31
CA VAL A 249 9.25 0.34 -6.11
C VAL A 249 9.42 -0.05 -4.64
N PRO A 250 8.35 0.02 -3.84
CA PRO A 250 8.30 -0.38 -2.45
C PRO A 250 8.88 -1.76 -2.19
N HIS A 251 9.62 -1.93 -1.10
CA HIS A 251 10.07 -3.26 -0.67
C HIS A 251 8.95 -4.12 -0.08
N VAL A 252 7.93 -3.47 0.48
CA VAL A 252 6.75 -4.13 1.05
C VAL A 252 5.56 -4.03 0.10
N GLU A 253 4.65 -4.99 0.20
CA GLU A 253 3.38 -4.93 -0.52
C GLU A 253 2.54 -3.72 -0.08
N THR A 254 2.19 -2.87 -1.04
CA THR A 254 1.30 -1.71 -0.84
C THR A 254 -0.16 -2.08 -1.14
N VAL A 255 -1.09 -1.17 -0.82
CA VAL A 255 -2.54 -1.36 -1.10
C VAL A 255 -2.82 -1.56 -2.60
N HIS A 256 -2.07 -0.84 -3.45
CA HIS A 256 -2.10 -0.99 -4.90
C HIS A 256 -0.70 -1.34 -5.42
N ASP A 257 -0.31 -2.60 -5.20
CA ASP A 257 1.00 -3.10 -5.58
C ASP A 257 1.11 -3.44 -7.08
N ARG A 258 1.17 -2.39 -7.91
CA ARG A 258 1.20 -2.45 -9.37
C ARG A 258 1.74 -1.15 -9.96
N LEU A 259 2.22 -1.19 -11.20
CA LEU A 259 2.49 0.04 -11.94
C LEU A 259 1.18 0.78 -12.19
N THR A 260 1.09 2.07 -11.87
CA THR A 260 -0.12 2.87 -12.12
C THR A 260 0.23 4.03 -13.04
N VAL A 261 -0.54 4.19 -14.13
CA VAL A 261 -0.36 5.28 -15.11
C VAL A 261 -1.67 6.04 -15.24
N GLU A 262 -1.65 7.34 -15.00
CA GLU A 262 -2.82 8.21 -15.20
C GLU A 262 -3.06 8.40 -16.70
N ILE A 263 -4.29 8.12 -17.16
CA ILE A 263 -4.69 8.25 -18.58
C ILE A 263 -5.61 9.44 -18.84
N ARG A 264 -6.21 9.97 -17.77
CA ARG A 264 -7.11 11.12 -17.80
C ARG A 264 -7.24 11.69 -16.39
N ARG A 265 -7.20 13.02 -16.29
CA ARG A 265 -7.58 13.75 -15.07
C ARG A 265 -8.88 14.49 -15.29
N GLY A 266 -9.76 14.49 -14.30
CA GLY A 266 -11.08 15.10 -14.42
C GLY A 266 -12.13 14.20 -15.07
N CYS A 267 -13.39 14.56 -14.84
CA CYS A 267 -14.56 13.85 -15.34
C CYS A 267 -15.64 14.86 -15.76
N THR A 268 -16.24 14.65 -16.94
CA THR A 268 -17.25 15.56 -17.51
C THR A 268 -18.68 15.15 -17.21
N ARG A 269 -18.90 13.91 -16.74
CA ARG A 269 -20.21 13.31 -16.46
C ARG A 269 -21.09 14.09 -15.47
N GLY A 270 -20.49 14.87 -14.57
CA GLY A 270 -21.24 15.80 -13.72
C GLY A 270 -22.20 15.14 -12.73
N CYS A 271 -21.84 14.01 -12.14
CA CYS A 271 -22.60 13.42 -11.05
C CYS A 271 -22.66 14.38 -9.86
N ARG A 272 -23.87 14.69 -9.37
CA ARG A 272 -24.14 15.81 -8.45
C ARG A 272 -23.60 15.65 -7.02
N PHE A 273 -23.20 14.44 -6.67
CA PHE A 273 -22.56 14.10 -5.40
C PHE A 273 -21.02 14.08 -5.50
N CYS A 274 -20.46 14.01 -6.71
CA CYS A 274 -19.08 13.63 -6.92
C CYS A 274 -18.16 14.85 -6.86
N GLN A 275 -17.58 15.10 -5.68
CA GLN A 275 -16.64 16.19 -5.47
C GLN A 275 -15.43 16.12 -6.43
N PRO A 276 -14.73 14.98 -6.62
CA PRO A 276 -13.65 14.91 -7.59
C PRO A 276 -14.11 15.27 -9.01
N GLY A 277 -15.31 14.85 -9.41
CA GLY A 277 -15.90 15.17 -10.72
C GLY A 277 -16.24 16.64 -10.93
N MET A 278 -16.28 17.43 -9.84
CA MET A 278 -16.46 18.88 -9.87
C MET A 278 -15.09 19.59 -9.75
N LEU A 279 -14.30 19.28 -8.72
CA LEU A 279 -13.05 19.98 -8.41
C LEU A 279 -11.93 19.77 -9.41
N THR A 280 -11.93 18.69 -10.19
CA THR A 280 -10.81 18.38 -11.11
C THR A 280 -11.09 18.75 -12.56
N ARG A 281 -12.22 19.42 -12.85
CA ARG A 281 -12.54 19.96 -14.19
C ARG A 281 -11.53 21.04 -14.62
N PRO A 282 -11.33 21.31 -15.92
CA PRO A 282 -11.85 20.54 -17.06
C PRO A 282 -11.27 19.12 -17.11
N ALA A 283 -11.81 18.22 -17.94
CA ALA A 283 -11.21 16.90 -18.12
C ALA A 283 -10.05 16.96 -19.13
N ARG A 284 -8.96 16.26 -18.85
CA ARG A 284 -7.72 16.27 -19.65
C ARG A 284 -7.28 14.85 -19.92
N ASP A 285 -7.49 14.38 -21.13
CA ASP A 285 -6.97 13.11 -21.63
C ASP A 285 -5.45 13.19 -21.86
N VAL A 286 -4.76 12.08 -21.62
CA VAL A 286 -3.35 11.89 -21.97
C VAL A 286 -3.27 11.35 -23.39
N GLU A 287 -2.26 11.73 -24.16
CA GLU A 287 -2.06 11.19 -25.51
C GLU A 287 -1.80 9.67 -25.49
N PRO A 288 -2.39 8.87 -26.42
CA PRO A 288 -2.31 7.42 -26.40
C PRO A 288 -0.89 6.85 -26.40
N GLU A 289 0.00 7.41 -27.22
CA GLU A 289 1.38 6.92 -27.30
C GLU A 289 2.14 7.23 -25.99
N ALA A 290 1.90 8.37 -25.36
CA ALA A 290 2.52 8.68 -24.07
C ALA A 290 2.08 7.71 -22.96
N VAL A 291 0.81 7.25 -22.98
CA VAL A 291 0.34 6.18 -22.09
C VAL A 291 1.06 4.87 -22.39
N ILE A 292 1.16 4.49 -23.67
CA ILE A 292 1.80 3.23 -24.07
C ILE A 292 3.27 3.23 -23.66
N GLU A 293 4.02 4.26 -24.03
CA GLU A 293 5.44 4.42 -23.70
C GLU A 293 5.66 4.43 -22.17
N ALA A 294 4.82 5.13 -21.40
CA ALA A 294 4.94 5.15 -19.95
C ALA A 294 4.70 3.77 -19.32
N VAL A 295 3.72 3.00 -19.81
CA VAL A 295 3.50 1.63 -19.31
C VAL A 295 4.67 0.72 -19.69
N GLU A 296 5.12 0.73 -20.94
CA GLU A 296 6.22 -0.12 -21.40
C GLU A 296 7.52 0.15 -20.63
N ALA A 297 7.95 1.41 -20.59
CA ALA A 297 9.13 1.84 -19.86
C ALA A 297 8.98 1.56 -18.36
N GLY A 298 7.78 1.77 -17.80
CA GLY A 298 7.49 1.52 -16.41
C GLY A 298 7.60 0.05 -16.04
N MET A 299 7.05 -0.85 -16.85
CA MET A 299 7.09 -2.29 -16.62
C MET A 299 8.51 -2.83 -16.69
N GLU A 300 9.30 -2.39 -17.68
CA GLU A 300 10.71 -2.76 -17.79
C GLU A 300 11.53 -2.25 -16.59
N ARG A 301 11.33 -1.00 -16.19
CA ARG A 301 12.14 -0.36 -15.15
C ARG A 301 11.80 -0.83 -13.75
N THR A 302 10.54 -1.14 -13.48
CA THR A 302 10.06 -1.52 -12.13
C THR A 302 10.08 -3.03 -11.89
N GLY A 303 9.80 -3.83 -12.94
CA GLY A 303 9.62 -5.27 -12.82
C GLY A 303 8.28 -5.67 -12.18
N TYR A 304 7.27 -4.79 -12.16
CA TYR A 304 5.93 -5.18 -11.71
C TYR A 304 5.36 -6.34 -12.55
N SER A 305 4.46 -7.11 -11.94
CA SER A 305 3.68 -8.16 -12.62
C SER A 305 2.39 -7.63 -13.23
N ASP A 306 1.85 -6.56 -12.68
CA ASP A 306 0.57 -5.99 -13.07
C ASP A 306 0.71 -4.47 -13.27
N PHE A 307 -0.11 -3.90 -14.15
CA PHE A 307 -0.25 -2.46 -14.28
C PHE A 307 -1.72 -2.04 -14.28
N SER A 308 -1.97 -0.77 -14.01
CA SER A 308 -3.31 -0.19 -14.05
C SER A 308 -3.33 1.19 -14.67
N LEU A 309 -4.40 1.44 -15.42
CA LEU A 309 -4.69 2.75 -15.99
C LEU A 309 -5.67 3.49 -15.06
N LEU A 310 -5.24 4.65 -14.57
CA LEU A 310 -5.96 5.45 -13.58
C LEU A 310 -6.71 6.62 -14.23
N SER A 311 -7.99 6.74 -13.89
CA SER A 311 -8.85 7.90 -14.18
C SER A 311 -10.07 7.82 -13.24
N LEU A 312 -10.76 8.96 -13.04
CA LEU A 312 -12.08 8.97 -12.40
C LEU A 312 -13.12 8.18 -13.21
N SER A 313 -12.92 8.08 -14.52
CA SER A 313 -13.72 7.28 -15.45
C SER A 313 -12.85 6.82 -16.61
N CYS A 314 -12.30 5.61 -16.51
CA CYS A 314 -11.40 5.08 -17.56
C CYS A 314 -12.13 4.87 -18.89
N SER A 315 -13.40 4.48 -18.85
CA SER A 315 -14.19 4.23 -20.06
C SER A 315 -14.66 5.49 -20.79
N ASP A 316 -14.45 6.68 -20.22
CA ASP A 316 -14.61 7.97 -20.92
C ASP A 316 -13.34 8.40 -21.67
N TYR A 317 -12.21 7.71 -21.48
CA TYR A 317 -11.02 7.83 -22.31
C TYR A 317 -11.22 7.00 -23.58
N LEU A 318 -11.67 7.64 -24.66
CA LEU A 318 -12.11 6.93 -25.88
C LEU A 318 -10.99 6.13 -26.57
N ALA A 319 -9.73 6.45 -26.29
CA ALA A 319 -8.60 5.68 -26.79
C ALA A 319 -8.31 4.40 -25.98
N LEU A 320 -9.04 4.13 -24.87
CA LEU A 320 -8.83 2.96 -24.02
C LEU A 320 -8.84 1.62 -24.78
N PRO A 321 -9.76 1.34 -25.72
CA PRO A 321 -9.74 0.08 -26.45
C PRO A 321 -8.45 -0.11 -27.25
N ALA A 322 -8.05 0.91 -28.03
CA ALA A 322 -6.85 0.86 -28.86
C ALA A 322 -5.57 0.76 -28.00
N VAL A 323 -5.45 1.59 -26.96
CA VAL A 323 -4.33 1.55 -26.01
C VAL A 323 -4.25 0.21 -25.29
N GLY A 324 -5.39 -0.32 -24.83
CA GLY A 324 -5.43 -1.57 -24.10
C GLY A 324 -5.05 -2.79 -24.94
N VAL A 325 -5.54 -2.88 -26.18
CA VAL A 325 -5.13 -3.95 -27.12
C VAL A 325 -3.66 -3.80 -27.49
N GLU A 326 -3.18 -2.60 -27.76
CA GLU A 326 -1.78 -2.35 -28.11
C GLU A 326 -0.84 -2.74 -26.96
N LEU A 327 -1.14 -2.32 -25.73
CA LEU A 327 -0.36 -2.71 -24.55
C LEU A 327 -0.34 -4.22 -24.34
N ARG A 328 -1.48 -4.88 -24.53
CA ARG A 328 -1.55 -6.35 -24.44
C ARG A 328 -0.72 -7.01 -25.53
N ASN A 329 -0.72 -6.48 -26.76
CA ASN A 329 0.07 -6.98 -27.87
C ASN A 329 1.58 -6.82 -27.61
N ARG A 330 2.01 -5.63 -27.14
CA ARG A 330 3.42 -5.35 -26.86
C ARG A 330 3.94 -6.12 -25.64
N LEU A 331 3.07 -6.41 -24.65
CA LEU A 331 3.44 -7.11 -23.42
C LEU A 331 3.02 -8.59 -23.38
N ALA A 332 2.61 -9.17 -24.51
CA ALA A 332 2.06 -10.53 -24.59
C ALA A 332 3.01 -11.61 -24.02
N ASP A 333 4.32 -11.48 -24.24
CA ASP A 333 5.33 -12.44 -23.78
C ASP A 333 5.87 -12.11 -22.37
N ARG A 334 5.35 -11.08 -21.70
CA ARG A 334 5.84 -10.60 -20.39
C ARG A 334 5.07 -11.13 -19.20
N ASN A 335 4.02 -11.93 -19.41
CA ASN A 335 3.13 -12.43 -18.34
C ASN A 335 2.70 -11.29 -17.39
N VAL A 336 2.04 -10.27 -17.96
CA VAL A 336 1.51 -9.11 -17.24
C VAL A 336 -0.01 -9.03 -17.36
N THR A 337 -0.67 -8.47 -16.35
CA THR A 337 -2.13 -8.26 -16.40
C THR A 337 -2.45 -6.76 -16.29
N LEU A 338 -3.35 -6.29 -17.17
CA LEU A 338 -3.99 -4.97 -17.01
C LEU A 338 -5.09 -5.07 -15.96
N GLN A 339 -5.12 -4.11 -15.03
CA GLN A 339 -6.23 -3.90 -14.11
C GLN A 339 -6.80 -2.50 -14.31
N LEU A 340 -8.11 -2.36 -14.15
CA LEU A 340 -8.75 -1.05 -14.12
C LEU A 340 -9.42 -0.83 -12.76
N PRO A 341 -9.51 0.43 -12.28
CA PRO A 341 -10.36 0.82 -11.16
C PRO A 341 -11.84 0.48 -11.39
N SER A 342 -12.74 0.89 -10.49
CA SER A 342 -14.19 0.76 -10.72
C SER A 342 -14.58 1.35 -12.07
N GLN A 343 -15.35 0.60 -12.87
CA GLN A 343 -15.73 1.00 -14.23
C GLN A 343 -17.16 1.54 -14.26
N ARG A 344 -17.41 2.47 -15.18
CA ARG A 344 -18.78 2.85 -15.57
C ARG A 344 -19.35 1.76 -16.49
N VAL A 345 -20.52 1.24 -16.14
CA VAL A 345 -21.10 0.07 -16.82
C VAL A 345 -21.68 0.40 -18.20
N ASP A 346 -22.14 1.64 -18.42
CA ASP A 346 -22.70 2.11 -19.70
C ASP A 346 -21.68 2.15 -20.84
N ARG A 347 -20.39 2.21 -20.50
CA ARG A 347 -19.28 2.20 -21.45
C ARG A 347 -18.44 0.92 -21.35
N PHE A 348 -18.99 -0.14 -20.76
CA PHE A 348 -18.32 -1.43 -20.67
C PHE A 348 -18.76 -2.34 -21.83
N ASP A 349 -17.86 -2.60 -22.77
CA ASP A 349 -18.12 -3.38 -23.98
C ASP A 349 -17.25 -4.65 -24.06
N GLU A 350 -17.35 -5.36 -25.20
CA GLU A 350 -16.57 -6.57 -25.45
C GLU A 350 -15.07 -6.29 -25.53
N ASP A 351 -14.65 -5.15 -26.09
CA ASP A 351 -13.23 -4.78 -26.19
C ASP A 351 -12.63 -4.56 -24.79
N ILE A 352 -13.30 -3.81 -23.92
CA ILE A 352 -12.86 -3.59 -22.54
C ILE A 352 -12.87 -4.91 -21.76
N ALA A 353 -13.91 -5.74 -21.91
CA ALA A 353 -13.97 -7.06 -21.29
C ALA A 353 -12.81 -7.95 -21.75
N HIS A 354 -12.45 -7.87 -23.02
CA HIS A 354 -11.36 -8.64 -23.64
C HIS A 354 -9.97 -8.14 -23.23
N ILE A 355 -9.78 -6.84 -23.08
CA ILE A 355 -8.51 -6.26 -22.59
C ILE A 355 -8.30 -6.63 -21.11
N LEU A 356 -9.36 -6.64 -20.31
CA LEU A 356 -9.33 -7.13 -18.92
C LEU A 356 -9.23 -8.66 -18.82
N GLY A 357 -9.65 -9.37 -19.87
CA GLY A 357 -9.60 -10.82 -19.99
C GLY A 357 -8.17 -11.33 -20.15
N GLY A 358 -7.61 -11.89 -19.08
CA GLY A 358 -6.32 -12.58 -19.08
C GLY A 358 -6.32 -13.81 -18.16
N ALA A 359 -5.15 -14.38 -17.90
CA ALA A 359 -4.99 -15.57 -17.04
C ALA A 359 -5.60 -15.39 -15.62
N ARG A 360 -5.74 -14.13 -15.17
CA ARG A 360 -6.30 -13.71 -13.89
C ARG A 360 -7.61 -12.95 -14.08
N GLN A 361 -8.75 -13.63 -13.91
CA GLN A 361 -10.06 -12.95 -13.82
C GLN A 361 -10.29 -12.43 -12.38
N ALA A 362 -9.97 -11.16 -12.13
CA ALA A 362 -10.41 -10.47 -10.94
C ALA A 362 -11.93 -10.24 -10.96
N GLY A 363 -12.55 -9.97 -9.81
CA GLY A 363 -13.96 -9.54 -9.80
C GLY A 363 -14.09 -8.12 -10.36
N LEU A 364 -15.09 -7.88 -11.22
CA LEU A 364 -15.39 -6.54 -11.73
C LEU A 364 -16.15 -5.71 -10.71
N THR A 365 -15.93 -4.40 -10.73
CA THR A 365 -16.62 -3.45 -9.85
C THR A 365 -17.31 -2.39 -10.71
N PHE A 366 -18.61 -2.24 -10.51
CA PHE A 366 -19.41 -1.18 -11.13
C PHE A 366 -20.07 -0.33 -10.04
N ALA A 367 -20.37 0.93 -10.35
CA ALA A 367 -21.01 1.84 -9.41
C ALA A 367 -22.32 2.40 -10.00
N PRO A 368 -23.46 1.71 -9.79
CA PRO A 368 -24.78 2.23 -10.16
C PRO A 368 -25.21 3.44 -9.32
N GLU A 369 -24.66 3.57 -8.10
CA GLU A 369 -24.94 4.60 -7.08
C GLU A 369 -26.34 4.56 -6.47
N ALA A 370 -27.38 4.34 -7.27
CA ALA A 370 -28.77 4.33 -6.83
C ALA A 370 -29.57 3.16 -7.41
N GLY A 371 -30.54 2.66 -6.63
CA GLY A 371 -31.35 1.49 -6.96
C GLY A 371 -32.39 1.71 -8.06
N THR A 372 -32.99 2.90 -8.12
CA THR A 372 -34.05 3.22 -9.10
C THR A 372 -33.54 4.15 -10.19
N GLN A 373 -34.20 4.11 -11.35
CA GLN A 373 -33.91 5.04 -12.44
C GLN A 373 -34.09 6.49 -12.01
N ARG A 374 -35.20 6.79 -11.34
CA ARG A 374 -35.51 8.14 -10.83
C ARG A 374 -34.38 8.70 -9.97
N LEU A 375 -33.85 7.92 -9.03
CA LEU A 375 -32.77 8.40 -8.16
C LEU A 375 -31.43 8.48 -8.90
N ARG A 376 -31.17 7.60 -9.88
CA ARG A 376 -30.02 7.75 -10.80
C ARG A 376 -30.08 9.03 -11.63
N ASP A 377 -31.27 9.44 -12.05
CA ASP A 377 -31.50 10.70 -12.77
C ASP A 377 -31.29 11.90 -11.85
N ILE A 378 -31.78 11.84 -10.61
CA ILE A 378 -31.56 12.87 -9.57
C ILE A 378 -30.06 13.08 -9.32
N VAL A 379 -29.28 12.01 -9.15
CA VAL A 379 -27.82 12.15 -8.92
C VAL A 379 -27.03 12.48 -10.19
N ASN A 380 -27.71 12.57 -11.34
CA ASN A 380 -27.12 12.77 -12.66
C ASN A 380 -26.09 11.68 -13.01
N LYS A 381 -26.43 10.41 -12.78
CA LYS A 381 -25.54 9.31 -13.15
C LYS A 381 -25.51 9.10 -14.66
N GLY A 382 -26.63 9.36 -15.35
CA GLY A 382 -26.76 9.10 -16.79
C GLY A 382 -26.62 7.61 -17.12
N LEU A 383 -27.16 6.73 -16.26
CA LEU A 383 -27.10 5.28 -16.40
C LEU A 383 -28.51 4.69 -16.28
N THR A 384 -28.92 3.90 -17.27
CA THR A 384 -30.22 3.22 -17.27
C THR A 384 -30.16 1.81 -16.66
N ASP A 385 -31.31 1.26 -16.27
CA ASP A 385 -31.40 -0.16 -15.87
C ASP A 385 -30.97 -1.10 -17.02
N GLU A 386 -31.26 -0.72 -18.26
CA GLU A 386 -30.89 -1.50 -19.45
C GLU A 386 -29.37 -1.50 -19.65
N ASP A 387 -28.72 -0.34 -19.53
CA ASP A 387 -27.25 -0.24 -19.61
C ASP A 387 -26.56 -1.08 -18.53
N LEU A 388 -27.10 -1.02 -17.29
CA LEU A 388 -26.59 -1.81 -16.18
C LEU A 388 -26.75 -3.31 -16.43
N LEU A 389 -27.92 -3.75 -16.89
CA LEU A 389 -28.16 -5.15 -17.23
C LEU A 389 -27.24 -5.60 -18.35
N GLN A 390 -27.12 -4.81 -19.41
CA GLN A 390 -26.32 -5.16 -20.58
C GLN A 390 -24.83 -5.30 -20.22
N GLY A 391 -24.24 -4.34 -19.49
CA GLY A 391 -22.84 -4.45 -19.07
C GLY A 391 -22.57 -5.65 -18.15
N ILE A 392 -23.52 -6.01 -17.27
CA ILE A 392 -23.43 -7.21 -16.42
C ILE A 392 -23.54 -8.49 -17.26
N ARG A 393 -24.42 -8.54 -18.26
CA ARG A 393 -24.54 -9.67 -19.19
C ARG A 393 -23.25 -9.84 -20.00
N THR A 394 -22.69 -8.75 -20.54
CA THR A 394 -21.40 -8.76 -21.25
C THR A 394 -20.28 -9.30 -20.36
N ALA A 395 -20.22 -8.87 -19.10
CA ALA A 395 -19.28 -9.43 -18.13
C ALA A 395 -19.48 -10.95 -17.93
N MET A 396 -20.71 -11.41 -17.76
CA MET A 396 -20.99 -12.84 -17.56
C MET A 396 -20.70 -13.70 -18.79
N GLN A 397 -20.97 -13.19 -19.99
CA GLN A 397 -20.60 -13.83 -21.27
C GLN A 397 -19.09 -14.01 -21.38
N ASN A 398 -18.31 -13.06 -20.84
CA ASN A 398 -16.85 -13.11 -20.75
C ASN A 398 -16.32 -13.90 -19.53
N GLY A 399 -17.19 -14.66 -18.85
CA GLY A 399 -16.81 -15.59 -17.77
C GLY A 399 -16.80 -15.01 -16.36
N TYR A 400 -17.06 -13.70 -16.19
CA TYR A 400 -17.13 -13.11 -14.85
C TYR A 400 -18.36 -13.61 -14.09
N ARG A 401 -18.15 -14.22 -12.92
CA ARG A 401 -19.24 -14.73 -12.06
C ARG A 401 -19.44 -13.95 -10.76
N LYS A 402 -18.46 -13.13 -10.39
CA LYS A 402 -18.46 -12.32 -9.17
C LYS A 402 -18.34 -10.85 -9.55
N VAL A 403 -19.38 -10.09 -9.25
CA VAL A 403 -19.43 -8.64 -9.50
C VAL A 403 -19.61 -7.90 -8.19
N LYS A 404 -18.88 -6.80 -8.02
CA LYS A 404 -19.06 -5.84 -6.93
C LYS A 404 -19.88 -4.65 -7.43
N LEU A 405 -20.87 -4.22 -6.65
CA LEU A 405 -21.67 -3.04 -6.97
C LEU A 405 -21.60 -2.04 -5.82
N TYR A 406 -21.45 -0.76 -6.14
CA TYR A 406 -21.47 0.35 -5.19
C TYR A 406 -22.77 1.14 -5.30
N PHE A 407 -23.45 1.28 -4.15
CA PHE A 407 -24.62 2.12 -4.00
C PHE A 407 -24.44 3.06 -2.81
N MET A 408 -25.20 4.13 -2.82
CA MET A 408 -25.33 5.07 -1.71
C MET A 408 -26.75 5.05 -1.17
N ILE A 409 -26.89 5.43 0.09
CA ILE A 409 -28.16 5.80 0.71
C ILE A 409 -28.03 7.19 1.30
N GLY A 410 -29.15 7.85 1.56
CA GLY A 410 -29.19 9.21 2.08
C GLY A 410 -29.12 10.28 1.00
N LEU A 411 -29.38 9.96 -0.27
CA LEU A 411 -29.32 10.95 -1.35
C LEU A 411 -30.48 11.96 -1.30
N PRO A 412 -30.32 13.17 -1.87
CA PRO A 412 -31.40 14.13 -2.06
C PRO A 412 -32.63 13.51 -2.74
N GLY A 413 -33.82 13.75 -2.18
CA GLY A 413 -35.08 13.26 -2.73
C GLY A 413 -35.26 11.72 -2.70
N GLU A 414 -34.40 10.98 -2.00
CA GLU A 414 -34.51 9.52 -1.85
C GLU A 414 -35.72 9.11 -1.00
N THR A 415 -36.46 8.10 -1.47
CA THR A 415 -37.61 7.50 -0.80
C THR A 415 -37.32 6.05 -0.41
N ASP A 416 -38.15 5.47 0.46
CA ASP A 416 -38.06 4.05 0.83
C ASP A 416 -38.13 3.12 -0.38
N ALA A 417 -38.88 3.49 -1.42
CA ALA A 417 -38.94 2.73 -2.66
C ALA A 417 -37.59 2.69 -3.39
N ASP A 418 -36.79 3.77 -3.31
CA ASP A 418 -35.47 3.79 -3.94
C ASP A 418 -34.45 2.96 -3.16
N VAL A 419 -34.52 3.00 -1.83
CA VAL A 419 -33.70 2.16 -0.95
C VAL A 419 -33.99 0.67 -1.19
N LEU A 420 -35.27 0.29 -1.23
CA LEU A 420 -35.69 -1.06 -1.58
C LEU A 420 -35.32 -1.42 -3.02
N GLY A 421 -35.36 -0.44 -3.91
CA GLY A 421 -34.93 -0.53 -5.31
C GLY A 421 -33.54 -1.14 -5.46
N ILE A 422 -32.60 -0.90 -4.55
CA ILE A 422 -31.26 -1.53 -4.58
C ILE A 422 -31.36 -3.06 -4.54
N ALA A 423 -32.20 -3.60 -3.66
CA ALA A 423 -32.43 -5.04 -3.57
C ALA A 423 -33.20 -5.58 -4.79
N GLU A 424 -34.08 -4.77 -5.36
CA GLU A 424 -34.83 -5.10 -6.58
C GLU A 424 -33.91 -5.14 -7.81
N THR A 425 -32.99 -4.18 -7.97
CA THR A 425 -31.94 -4.20 -9.00
C THR A 425 -31.11 -5.46 -8.90
N CYS A 426 -30.67 -5.84 -7.70
CA CYS A 426 -29.90 -7.07 -7.50
C CYS A 426 -30.68 -8.31 -7.95
N ARG A 427 -31.98 -8.36 -7.64
CA ARG A 427 -32.87 -9.47 -8.05
C ARG A 427 -33.05 -9.49 -9.57
N MET A 428 -33.35 -8.34 -10.17
CA MET A 428 -33.49 -8.18 -11.62
C MET A 428 -32.23 -8.65 -12.35
N LEU A 429 -31.04 -8.22 -11.91
CA LEU A 429 -29.77 -8.68 -12.49
C LEU A 429 -29.57 -10.19 -12.35
N GLN A 430 -29.89 -10.78 -11.19
CA GLN A 430 -29.77 -12.23 -11.01
C GLN A 430 -30.75 -13.01 -11.89
N ASP A 431 -31.98 -12.52 -12.04
CA ASP A 431 -33.06 -13.16 -12.79
C ASP A 431 -32.82 -13.08 -14.30
N CYS A 432 -32.46 -11.89 -14.79
CA CYS A 432 -32.18 -11.64 -16.19
C CYS A 432 -30.86 -12.24 -16.66
N CYS A 433 -29.99 -12.74 -15.75
CA CYS A 433 -28.73 -13.40 -16.12
C CYS A 433 -28.70 -14.91 -15.83
N ARG A 434 -29.84 -15.52 -15.45
CA ARG A 434 -29.89 -16.96 -15.09
C ARG A 434 -29.48 -17.87 -16.24
N ASP A 435 -29.75 -17.47 -17.48
CA ASP A 435 -29.37 -18.16 -18.71
C ASP A 435 -27.84 -18.26 -18.88
N LEU A 436 -27.09 -17.30 -18.34
CA LEU A 436 -25.63 -17.28 -18.33
C LEU A 436 -25.03 -18.00 -17.10
N GLY A 437 -25.88 -18.42 -16.17
CA GLY A 437 -25.57 -19.17 -14.95
C GLY A 437 -25.55 -18.30 -13.69
N ARG A 438 -24.94 -18.78 -12.61
CA ARG A 438 -25.07 -18.13 -11.30
C ARG A 438 -24.22 -16.85 -11.19
N LEU A 439 -24.89 -15.71 -10.97
CA LEU A 439 -24.29 -14.43 -10.63
C LEU A 439 -24.16 -14.26 -9.10
N SER A 440 -22.95 -13.97 -8.64
CA SER A 440 -22.66 -13.61 -7.25
C SER A 440 -22.41 -12.11 -7.16
N LEU A 441 -23.14 -11.42 -6.27
CA LEU A 441 -23.03 -9.98 -6.09
C LEU A 441 -22.46 -9.63 -4.70
N ASN A 442 -21.53 -8.68 -4.68
CA ASN A 442 -20.99 -8.08 -3.46
C ASN A 442 -21.34 -6.59 -3.47
N ILE A 443 -22.30 -6.20 -2.66
CA ILE A 443 -22.84 -4.85 -2.61
C ILE A 443 -22.15 -4.08 -1.48
N THR A 444 -21.63 -2.89 -1.77
CA THR A 444 -21.16 -1.94 -0.76
C THR A 444 -22.11 -0.76 -0.74
N ILE A 445 -22.64 -0.46 0.45
CA ILE A 445 -23.57 0.63 0.70
C ILE A 445 -22.83 1.70 1.50
N SER A 446 -22.61 2.85 0.85
CA SER A 446 -22.05 4.03 1.48
C SER A 446 -23.16 4.96 1.97
N ASN A 447 -22.91 5.67 3.07
CA ASN A 447 -23.79 6.76 3.47
C ASN A 447 -23.38 8.00 2.66
N PHE A 448 -24.33 8.73 2.09
CA PHE A 448 -24.03 9.93 1.34
C PHE A 448 -23.58 11.05 2.29
N THR A 449 -22.33 11.50 2.13
CA THR A 449 -21.78 12.66 2.83
C THR A 449 -21.74 13.85 1.86
N PRO A 450 -22.50 14.94 2.11
CA PRO A 450 -22.44 16.17 1.34
C PRO A 450 -21.02 16.74 1.27
N LYS A 451 -20.58 17.20 0.09
CA LYS A 451 -19.23 17.73 -0.10
C LYS A 451 -19.25 19.15 -0.66
N PRO A 452 -18.34 20.04 -0.20
CA PRO A 452 -18.14 21.38 -0.77
C PRO A 452 -17.98 21.36 -2.29
N HIS A 453 -18.48 22.40 -2.96
CA HIS A 453 -18.41 22.58 -4.42
C HIS A 453 -19.16 21.53 -5.23
N THR A 454 -20.21 20.93 -4.64
CA THR A 454 -21.12 20.01 -5.33
C THR A 454 -22.55 20.55 -5.29
N PRO A 455 -23.41 20.23 -6.28
CA PRO A 455 -24.83 20.60 -6.23
C PRO A 455 -25.53 20.13 -4.96
N PHE A 456 -25.04 19.05 -4.33
CA PHE A 456 -25.59 18.50 -3.09
C PHE A 456 -24.91 19.00 -1.81
N GLN A 457 -24.06 20.03 -1.87
CA GLN A 457 -23.36 20.58 -0.69
C GLN A 457 -24.29 21.09 0.43
N TRP A 458 -25.54 21.39 0.09
CA TRP A 458 -26.58 21.88 1.00
C TRP A 458 -27.45 20.77 1.62
N HIS A 459 -27.19 19.52 1.27
CA HIS A 459 -27.93 18.37 1.78
C HIS A 459 -27.48 17.99 3.20
N SER A 460 -28.29 17.22 3.91
CA SER A 460 -27.92 16.56 5.18
C SER A 460 -28.85 15.38 5.47
N VAL A 461 -28.40 14.36 6.18
CA VAL A 461 -29.23 13.23 6.61
C VAL A 461 -28.90 12.87 8.04
N SER A 462 -29.93 12.58 8.83
CA SER A 462 -29.74 12.17 10.21
C SER A 462 -29.12 10.79 10.34
N THR A 463 -28.36 10.58 11.41
CA THR A 463 -27.81 9.26 11.77
C THR A 463 -28.93 8.23 11.95
N GLU A 464 -30.04 8.64 12.55
CA GLU A 464 -31.24 7.81 12.73
C GLU A 464 -31.82 7.37 11.38
N GLU A 465 -31.93 8.28 10.41
CA GLU A 465 -32.47 7.98 9.09
C GLU A 465 -31.54 7.04 8.31
N PHE A 466 -30.22 7.22 8.41
CA PHE A 466 -29.27 6.26 7.84
C PHE A 466 -29.47 4.87 8.45
N LEU A 467 -29.55 4.75 9.77
CA LEU A 467 -29.79 3.47 10.44
C LEU A 467 -31.10 2.82 10.00
N ARG A 468 -32.18 3.60 9.89
CA ARG A 468 -33.48 3.13 9.40
C ARG A 468 -33.37 2.58 7.97
N ARG A 469 -32.73 3.31 7.05
CA ARG A 469 -32.53 2.89 5.65
C ARG A 469 -31.63 1.67 5.53
N GLN A 470 -30.54 1.62 6.31
CA GLN A 470 -29.68 0.43 6.38
C GLN A 470 -30.46 -0.79 6.85
N GLN A 471 -31.30 -0.64 7.88
CA GLN A 471 -32.14 -1.73 8.39
C GLN A 471 -33.18 -2.19 7.35
N LEU A 472 -33.83 -1.25 6.68
CA LEU A 472 -34.77 -1.52 5.58
C LEU A 472 -34.11 -2.38 4.48
N LEU A 473 -32.90 -1.99 4.05
CA LEU A 473 -32.17 -2.73 3.02
C LEU A 473 -31.64 -4.08 3.52
N ARG A 474 -31.21 -4.20 4.78
CA ARG A 474 -30.83 -5.48 5.40
C ARG A 474 -31.99 -6.46 5.34
N ASP A 475 -33.19 -6.03 5.70
CA ASP A 475 -34.38 -6.88 5.72
C ASP A 475 -34.80 -7.32 4.30
N ALA A 476 -34.72 -6.42 3.32
CA ALA A 476 -34.93 -6.76 1.92
C ALA A 476 -33.86 -7.75 1.39
N GLY A 477 -32.60 -7.54 1.77
CA GLY A 477 -31.45 -8.33 1.32
C GLY A 477 -31.42 -9.77 1.85
N ARG A 478 -32.01 -10.05 3.03
CA ARG A 478 -32.09 -11.41 3.62
C ARG A 478 -32.72 -12.45 2.68
N ARG A 479 -33.58 -12.01 1.75
CA ARG A 479 -34.28 -12.88 0.80
C ARG A 479 -33.44 -13.20 -0.45
N LEU A 480 -32.33 -12.49 -0.68
CA LEU A 480 -31.49 -12.64 -1.87
C LEU A 480 -30.37 -13.66 -1.62
N ARG A 481 -30.32 -14.71 -2.43
CA ARG A 481 -29.25 -15.73 -2.35
C ARG A 481 -28.06 -15.33 -3.23
N GLY A 482 -26.85 -15.46 -2.71
CA GLY A 482 -25.62 -15.13 -3.47
C GLY A 482 -25.34 -13.62 -3.57
N VAL A 483 -26.01 -12.81 -2.75
CA VAL A 483 -25.76 -11.37 -2.60
C VAL A 483 -25.22 -11.12 -1.19
N ARG A 484 -24.11 -10.39 -1.07
CA ARG A 484 -23.53 -9.96 0.21
C ARG A 484 -23.59 -8.45 0.30
N PHE A 485 -24.20 -7.91 1.34
CA PHE A 485 -24.21 -6.47 1.63
C PHE A 485 -23.16 -6.12 2.68
N ASN A 486 -22.38 -5.07 2.42
CA ASN A 486 -21.51 -4.42 3.38
C ASN A 486 -21.97 -2.96 3.52
N PHE A 487 -22.06 -2.47 4.76
CA PHE A 487 -22.58 -1.12 5.06
C PHE A 487 -21.49 -0.30 5.75
N THR A 488 -21.41 0.97 5.40
CA THR A 488 -20.53 1.94 6.06
C THR A 488 -21.11 2.33 7.42
N ASP A 489 -20.25 2.45 8.45
CA ASP A 489 -20.67 2.89 9.78
C ASP A 489 -21.13 4.35 9.73
N VAL A 490 -22.31 4.62 10.29
CA VAL A 490 -22.94 5.95 10.25
C VAL A 490 -22.17 7.01 11.04
N ARG A 491 -21.40 6.60 12.06
CA ARG A 491 -20.61 7.50 12.90
C ARG A 491 -19.48 8.16 12.10
N LEU A 492 -18.87 7.40 11.19
CA LEU A 492 -17.81 7.89 10.31
C LEU A 492 -18.36 9.01 9.42
N SER A 493 -19.47 8.73 8.72
CA SER A 493 -20.09 9.68 7.79
C SER A 493 -20.60 10.94 8.49
N ALA A 494 -21.18 10.82 9.69
CA ALA A 494 -21.57 11.97 10.49
C ALA A 494 -20.37 12.87 10.83
N MET A 495 -19.23 12.27 11.20
CA MET A 495 -18.01 13.05 11.50
C MET A 495 -17.43 13.71 10.24
N GLU A 496 -17.37 12.99 9.12
CA GLU A 496 -16.93 13.54 7.83
C GLU A 496 -17.79 14.73 7.39
N ASP A 497 -19.11 14.65 7.58
CA ASP A 497 -20.04 15.73 7.24
C ASP A 497 -19.78 16.97 8.11
N PHE A 498 -19.65 16.76 9.42
CA PHE A 498 -19.41 17.83 10.40
C PHE A 498 -18.11 18.57 10.12
N VAL A 499 -17.03 17.83 9.91
CA VAL A 499 -15.70 18.40 9.69
C VAL A 499 -15.60 19.00 8.28
N GLY A 500 -16.05 18.27 7.25
CA GLY A 500 -15.90 18.66 5.85
C GLY A 500 -16.64 19.94 5.46
N ARG A 501 -17.75 20.25 6.12
CA ARG A 501 -18.52 21.49 5.92
C ARG A 501 -18.35 22.52 7.05
N GLY A 502 -17.35 22.31 7.91
CA GLY A 502 -17.04 23.20 9.02
C GLY A 502 -16.27 24.47 8.62
N ASP A 503 -15.98 25.28 9.63
CA ASP A 503 -15.19 26.51 9.55
C ASP A 503 -14.05 26.49 10.59
N ARG A 504 -13.26 27.57 10.67
CA ARG A 504 -12.09 27.68 11.57
C ARG A 504 -12.38 27.42 13.04
N ARG A 505 -13.64 27.54 13.50
CA ARG A 505 -14.04 27.22 14.88
C ARG A 505 -13.91 25.73 15.21
N LEU A 506 -13.76 24.86 14.20
CA LEU A 506 -13.50 23.44 14.43
C LEU A 506 -12.05 23.13 14.77
N ALA A 507 -11.08 24.01 14.49
CA ALA A 507 -9.69 23.69 14.78
C ALA A 507 -9.43 23.34 16.26
N PRO A 508 -9.97 24.08 17.27
CA PRO A 508 -9.91 23.65 18.68
C PRO A 508 -10.53 22.27 18.95
N VAL A 509 -11.61 21.90 18.24
CA VAL A 509 -12.24 20.58 18.38
C VAL A 509 -11.32 19.48 17.84
N ILE A 510 -10.75 19.67 16.66
CA ILE A 510 -9.83 18.71 16.02
C ILE A 510 -8.62 18.47 16.95
N GLU A 511 -8.04 19.54 17.48
CA GLU A 511 -6.92 19.45 18.41
C GLU A 511 -7.30 18.76 19.72
N ALA A 512 -8.47 19.07 20.28
CA ALA A 512 -8.96 18.43 21.50
C ALA A 512 -9.28 16.94 21.29
N ALA A 513 -9.87 16.57 20.15
CA ALA A 513 -10.15 15.18 19.80
C ALA A 513 -8.86 14.38 19.66
N TRP A 514 -7.86 14.90 18.96
CA TRP A 514 -6.53 14.29 18.85
C TRP A 514 -5.89 14.10 20.23
N ARG A 515 -5.88 15.14 21.08
CA ARG A 515 -5.37 15.05 22.47
C ARG A 515 -6.12 14.01 23.32
N ALA A 516 -7.39 13.77 23.03
CA ALA A 516 -8.20 12.74 23.69
C ALA A 516 -7.99 11.33 23.11
N GLY A 517 -7.14 11.16 22.10
CA GLY A 517 -6.79 9.86 21.51
C GLY A 517 -7.44 9.55 20.16
N ALA A 518 -8.05 10.55 19.50
CA ALA A 518 -8.44 10.42 18.09
C ALA A 518 -7.19 10.32 17.20
N GLY A 519 -7.27 9.53 16.14
CA GLY A 519 -6.16 9.15 15.28
C GLY A 519 -6.42 7.78 14.65
N MET A 520 -6.01 7.63 13.39
CA MET A 520 -6.40 6.51 12.52
C MET A 520 -7.93 6.40 12.43
N ASP A 521 -8.62 7.53 12.30
CA ASP A 521 -10.07 7.66 12.49
C ASP A 521 -10.92 6.81 11.55
N ALA A 522 -10.43 6.56 10.33
CA ALA A 522 -11.09 5.72 9.33
C ALA A 522 -10.82 4.20 9.51
N TRP A 523 -9.98 3.80 10.47
CA TRP A 523 -9.63 2.40 10.70
C TRP A 523 -10.64 1.73 11.64
N PHE A 524 -11.14 0.57 11.23
CA PHE A 524 -12.19 -0.15 11.95
C PHE A 524 -11.80 -0.45 13.40
N GLU A 525 -10.52 -0.77 13.66
CA GLU A 525 -10.01 -1.06 15.00
C GLU A 525 -9.99 0.16 15.94
N ALA A 526 -10.04 1.38 15.39
CA ALA A 526 -9.97 2.63 16.15
C ALA A 526 -11.33 3.29 16.38
N LEU A 527 -12.38 2.85 15.66
CA LEU A 527 -13.64 3.57 15.52
C LEU A 527 -14.33 3.95 16.84
N ASP A 528 -14.36 3.04 17.82
CA ASP A 528 -15.02 3.33 19.10
C ASP A 528 -14.25 4.39 19.91
N ARG A 529 -12.93 4.24 20.01
CA ARG A 529 -12.04 5.20 20.70
C ARG A 529 -12.13 6.58 20.07
N THR A 530 -12.07 6.65 18.73
CA THR A 530 -12.04 7.91 18.00
C THR A 530 -13.40 8.60 18.09
N TYR A 531 -14.51 7.86 17.98
CA TYR A 531 -15.85 8.41 18.15
C TYR A 531 -16.06 9.02 19.55
N GLU A 532 -15.62 8.35 20.61
CA GLU A 532 -15.66 8.89 21.98
C GLU A 532 -14.83 10.16 22.12
N ALA A 533 -13.61 10.17 21.58
CA ALA A 533 -12.72 11.33 21.62
C ALA A 533 -13.32 12.55 20.89
N TRP A 534 -13.86 12.35 19.69
CA TRP A 534 -14.47 13.40 18.90
C TRP A 534 -15.74 13.96 19.56
N THR A 535 -16.67 13.10 19.97
CA THR A 535 -17.93 13.55 20.60
C THR A 535 -17.68 14.29 21.92
N GLY A 536 -16.71 13.84 22.72
CA GLY A 536 -16.26 14.55 23.92
C GLY A 536 -15.69 15.93 23.61
N ALA A 537 -14.83 16.05 22.60
CA ALA A 537 -14.25 17.31 22.17
C ALA A 537 -15.30 18.31 21.65
N ILE A 538 -16.26 17.83 20.85
CA ILE A 538 -17.39 18.61 20.35
C ILE A 538 -18.23 19.17 21.50
N ALA A 539 -18.53 18.33 22.50
CA ALA A 539 -19.30 18.73 23.67
C ALA A 539 -18.55 19.79 24.50
N ALA A 540 -17.25 19.59 24.74
CA ALA A 540 -16.42 20.53 25.48
C ALA A 540 -16.30 21.90 24.78
N ALA A 541 -16.32 21.92 23.44
CA ALA A 541 -16.31 23.15 22.65
C ALA A 541 -17.68 23.87 22.60
N GLY A 542 -18.72 23.34 23.27
CA GLY A 542 -20.07 23.91 23.22
C GLY A 542 -20.77 23.72 21.87
N LEU A 543 -20.24 22.83 21.01
CA LEU A 543 -20.76 22.58 19.66
C LEU A 543 -21.67 21.35 19.59
N ALA A 544 -22.00 20.74 20.74
CA ALA A 544 -22.95 19.62 20.81
C ALA A 544 -24.30 19.96 20.17
N GLY A 545 -24.78 21.21 20.30
CA GLY A 545 -25.99 21.68 19.63
C GLY A 545 -25.86 21.63 18.11
N ARG A 546 -24.81 22.24 17.54
CA ARG A 546 -24.54 22.25 16.09
C ARG A 546 -24.33 20.84 15.52
N TYR A 547 -23.59 19.99 16.23
CA TYR A 547 -23.40 18.59 15.84
C TYR A 547 -24.72 17.82 15.88
N ARG A 548 -25.52 18.01 16.93
CA ARG A 548 -26.83 17.39 17.06
C ARG A 548 -27.84 17.89 16.02
N ASP A 549 -27.85 19.18 15.70
CA ASP A 549 -28.72 19.74 14.66
C ASP A 549 -28.40 19.11 13.29
N MET A 550 -27.11 18.87 13.01
CA MET A 550 -26.67 18.13 11.83
C MET A 550 -27.02 16.65 11.91
N GLU A 551 -26.82 15.98 13.06
CA GLU A 551 -27.25 14.59 13.29
C GLU A 551 -28.77 14.42 13.21
N LEU A 552 -29.56 15.46 13.46
CA LEU A 552 -31.01 15.47 13.33
C LEU A 552 -31.48 15.70 11.89
N GLY A 553 -30.59 16.19 11.01
CA GLY A 553 -30.81 16.34 9.57
C GLY A 553 -31.85 17.41 9.22
N SER A 554 -31.45 18.48 8.52
CA SER A 554 -32.34 19.58 8.13
C SER A 554 -32.92 19.45 6.72
N TRP A 555 -32.64 18.36 6.00
CA TRP A 555 -32.96 18.26 4.57
C TRP A 555 -34.45 18.31 4.23
N SER A 556 -35.32 17.78 5.10
CA SER A 556 -36.77 17.88 4.89
C SER A 556 -37.25 19.32 4.72
N ALA A 557 -36.53 20.30 5.28
CA ALA A 557 -36.80 21.72 5.09
C ALA A 557 -36.38 22.22 3.70
N VAL A 558 -35.22 21.79 3.17
CA VAL A 558 -34.69 22.26 1.87
C VAL A 558 -35.52 21.74 0.70
N ALA A 559 -35.94 20.47 0.75
CA ALA A 559 -36.81 19.88 -0.28
C ALA A 559 -38.22 20.49 -0.31
N ALA A 560 -38.64 21.13 0.79
CA ALA A 560 -39.92 21.81 0.90
C ALA A 560 -39.87 23.30 0.50
N LEU A 561 -38.69 23.83 0.16
CA LEU A 561 -38.53 25.22 -0.27
C LEU A 561 -39.06 25.41 -1.69
N GLU A 562 -39.82 26.49 -1.89
CA GLU A 562 -40.15 26.98 -3.21
C GLU A 562 -38.90 27.50 -3.92
N ARG A 563 -38.95 27.61 -5.26
CA ARG A 563 -37.78 27.98 -6.08
C ARG A 563 -37.06 29.24 -5.60
N HIS A 564 -37.81 30.28 -5.23
CA HIS A 564 -37.24 31.54 -4.78
C HIS A 564 -36.53 31.39 -3.42
N ASP A 565 -37.14 30.66 -2.49
CA ASP A 565 -36.59 30.43 -1.15
C ASP A 565 -35.36 29.53 -1.22
N LEU A 566 -35.35 28.54 -2.11
CA LEU A 566 -34.18 27.69 -2.38
C LEU A 566 -33.00 28.52 -2.91
N GLN A 567 -33.24 29.44 -3.87
CA GLN A 567 -32.18 30.31 -4.36
C GLN A 567 -31.66 31.27 -3.28
N ALA A 568 -32.54 31.83 -2.45
CA ALA A 568 -32.14 32.67 -1.32
C ALA A 568 -31.29 31.88 -0.30
N PHE A 569 -31.68 30.64 0.00
CA PHE A 569 -30.93 29.73 0.87
C PHE A 569 -29.55 29.39 0.30
N CYS A 570 -29.48 28.99 -0.98
CA CYS A 570 -28.22 28.64 -1.62
C CYS A 570 -27.23 29.82 -1.77
N ARG A 571 -27.69 31.06 -1.64
CA ARG A 571 -26.85 32.27 -1.64
C ARG A 571 -26.21 32.58 -0.29
N GLN A 572 -26.62 31.92 0.79
CA GLN A 572 -26.03 32.15 2.10
C GLN A 572 -24.52 31.88 2.08
N PRO A 573 -23.72 32.67 2.80
CA PRO A 573 -22.28 32.48 2.90
C PRO A 573 -21.91 31.06 3.35
N LEU A 574 -20.92 30.46 2.69
CA LEU A 574 -20.31 29.19 3.08
C LEU A 574 -18.84 29.43 3.45
N PRO A 575 -18.27 28.66 4.39
CA PRO A 575 -16.88 28.83 4.84
C PRO A 575 -15.85 28.82 3.68
N TRP A 576 -16.13 28.06 2.62
CA TRP A 576 -15.25 27.89 1.47
C TRP A 576 -15.56 28.80 0.27
N ASP A 577 -16.47 29.78 0.39
CA ASP A 577 -16.85 30.65 -0.75
C ASP A 577 -15.68 31.49 -1.30
N HIS A 578 -14.67 31.75 -0.48
CA HIS A 578 -13.44 32.43 -0.87
C HIS A 578 -12.51 31.54 -1.73
N ILE A 579 -12.75 30.23 -1.80
CA ILE A 579 -12.00 29.32 -2.66
C ILE A 579 -12.70 29.22 -4.02
N ASP A 580 -11.98 29.53 -5.09
CA ASP A 580 -12.49 29.42 -6.45
C ASP A 580 -12.07 28.09 -7.08
N SER A 581 -13.02 27.14 -7.11
CA SER A 581 -12.87 25.86 -7.81
C SER A 581 -13.04 25.98 -9.33
N GLY A 582 -13.41 27.17 -9.82
CA GLY A 582 -13.84 27.44 -11.20
C GLY A 582 -15.32 27.19 -11.44
N ILE A 583 -16.04 26.56 -10.49
CA ILE A 583 -17.48 26.32 -10.64
C ILE A 583 -18.25 27.46 -9.97
N GLU A 584 -19.20 28.01 -10.70
CA GLU A 584 -20.08 29.05 -10.18
C GLU A 584 -21.07 28.49 -9.15
N LYS A 585 -21.14 29.14 -7.97
CA LYS A 585 -22.08 28.78 -6.91
C LYS A 585 -23.54 28.85 -7.37
N GLN A 586 -23.88 29.80 -8.23
CA GLN A 586 -25.22 29.91 -8.81
C GLN A 586 -25.54 28.71 -9.70
N TRP A 587 -24.58 28.23 -10.50
CA TRP A 587 -24.74 27.02 -11.31
C TRP A 587 -25.00 25.79 -10.43
N LEU A 588 -24.29 25.64 -9.30
CA LEU A 588 -24.54 24.55 -8.34
C LEU A 588 -25.97 24.60 -7.78
N ALA A 589 -26.48 25.79 -7.47
CA ALA A 589 -27.85 25.98 -6.98
C ALA A 589 -28.91 25.66 -8.06
N ASP A 590 -28.65 26.07 -9.30
CA ASP A 590 -29.55 25.79 -10.42
C ASP A 590 -29.56 24.29 -10.76
N ASP A 591 -28.41 23.60 -10.69
CA ASP A 591 -28.34 22.16 -10.92
C ASP A 591 -28.95 21.35 -9.76
N LEU A 592 -28.89 21.84 -8.51
CA LEU A 592 -29.67 21.28 -7.41
C LEU A 592 -31.18 21.33 -7.72
N GLN A 593 -31.67 22.44 -8.29
CA GLN A 593 -33.06 22.55 -8.68
C GLN A 593 -33.43 21.53 -9.77
N GLN A 594 -32.56 21.32 -10.77
CA GLN A 594 -32.74 20.27 -11.78
C GLN A 594 -32.78 18.88 -11.14
N ALA A 595 -31.94 18.64 -10.12
CA ALA A 595 -31.92 17.39 -9.37
C ALA A 595 -33.24 17.13 -8.66
N LEU A 596 -33.80 18.12 -7.96
CA LEU A 596 -35.10 17.98 -7.28
C LEU A 596 -36.24 17.71 -8.26
N ALA A 597 -36.10 18.17 -9.51
CA ALA A 597 -37.01 17.86 -10.62
C ALA A 597 -36.67 16.54 -11.36
N ALA A 598 -35.73 15.74 -10.86
CA ALA A 598 -35.21 14.53 -11.50
C ALA A 598 -34.77 14.72 -12.97
N THR A 599 -34.31 15.92 -13.31
CA THR A 599 -33.86 16.26 -14.66
C THR A 599 -32.37 15.99 -14.80
N VAL A 600 -32.00 15.26 -15.84
CA VAL A 600 -30.62 14.90 -16.18
C VAL A 600 -29.95 16.04 -16.92
N VAL A 601 -28.68 16.30 -16.62
CA VAL A 601 -27.82 17.23 -17.36
C VAL A 601 -26.85 16.40 -18.21
N PRO A 602 -26.87 16.57 -19.55
CA PRO A 602 -25.98 15.84 -20.46
C PRO A 602 -24.48 16.06 -20.24
N ASP A 603 -23.67 15.16 -20.80
CA ASP A 603 -22.21 15.26 -20.75
C ASP A 603 -21.69 16.41 -21.62
N CYS A 604 -20.97 17.35 -21.00
CA CYS A 604 -20.48 18.53 -21.69
C CYS A 604 -19.32 18.29 -22.66
N SER A 605 -18.69 17.11 -22.64
CA SER A 605 -17.68 16.71 -23.63
C SER A 605 -18.28 16.23 -24.94
N PHE A 606 -19.53 15.77 -24.96
CA PHE A 606 -20.11 15.08 -26.12
C PHE A 606 -21.41 15.71 -26.64
N GLU A 607 -22.20 16.34 -25.76
CA GLU A 607 -23.55 16.83 -26.11
C GLU A 607 -23.65 18.38 -26.12
N GLY A 608 -22.75 19.08 -25.41
CA GLY A 608 -22.67 20.54 -25.43
C GLY A 608 -22.32 21.15 -24.07
N CYS A 609 -21.72 22.35 -24.06
CA CYS A 609 -21.26 22.99 -22.83
C CYS A 609 -22.42 23.26 -21.84
N SER A 610 -22.24 22.86 -20.58
CA SER A 610 -23.19 23.12 -19.48
C SER A 610 -23.00 24.48 -18.79
N SER A 611 -22.05 25.30 -19.27
CA SER A 611 -21.75 26.66 -18.79
C SER A 611 -21.55 26.76 -17.27
N CYS A 612 -20.84 25.79 -16.68
CA CYS A 612 -20.59 25.74 -15.24
C CYS A 612 -19.55 26.75 -14.69
N GLY A 613 -18.91 27.55 -15.57
CA GLY A 613 -17.87 28.54 -15.22
C GLY A 613 -16.43 28.05 -15.38
N VAL A 614 -16.19 26.73 -15.44
CA VAL A 614 -14.82 26.18 -15.35
C VAL A 614 -13.96 26.43 -16.59
N CYS A 615 -14.51 26.22 -17.79
CA CYS A 615 -13.71 26.31 -19.01
C CYS A 615 -13.45 27.77 -19.37
N GLY A 616 -12.18 28.17 -19.49
CA GLY A 616 -11.80 29.55 -19.76
C GLY A 616 -10.28 29.76 -19.81
N PRO A 617 -9.82 31.01 -19.94
CA PRO A 617 -8.39 31.33 -20.05
C PRO A 617 -7.55 30.84 -18.87
N ASP A 618 -8.11 30.85 -17.65
CA ASP A 618 -7.34 30.55 -16.44
C ASP A 618 -7.20 29.05 -16.15
N LEU A 619 -8.24 28.25 -16.45
CA LEU A 619 -8.27 26.80 -16.14
C LEU A 619 -8.21 25.90 -17.39
N GLY A 620 -8.25 26.48 -18.59
CA GLY A 620 -8.25 25.77 -19.86
C GLY A 620 -9.60 25.19 -20.25
N HIS A 621 -9.59 24.19 -21.14
CA HIS A 621 -10.78 23.53 -21.68
C HIS A 621 -10.68 22.01 -21.58
N ASN A 622 -11.80 21.31 -21.80
CA ASN A 622 -11.77 19.85 -21.90
C ASN A 622 -10.87 19.42 -23.07
N VAL A 623 -9.93 18.51 -22.80
CA VAL A 623 -9.11 17.84 -23.80
C VAL A 623 -9.59 16.40 -23.89
N VAL A 624 -10.22 16.07 -25.02
CA VAL A 624 -10.70 14.72 -25.33
C VAL A 624 -9.94 14.19 -26.53
N VAL A 625 -9.23 13.09 -26.35
CA VAL A 625 -8.47 12.45 -27.42
C VAL A 625 -9.43 11.67 -28.33
N PRO A 626 -9.40 11.87 -29.66
CA PRO A 626 -10.18 11.07 -30.60
C PRO A 626 -9.79 9.58 -30.52
N PRO A 627 -10.75 8.63 -30.62
CA PRO A 627 -10.44 7.21 -30.58
C PRO A 627 -9.60 6.80 -31.80
N PRO A 628 -8.38 6.24 -31.62
CA PRO A 628 -7.63 5.67 -32.72
C PRO A 628 -8.22 4.31 -33.13
N SER A 629 -7.79 3.81 -34.29
CA SER A 629 -8.19 2.46 -34.74
C SER A 629 -7.68 1.40 -33.78
N VAL A 630 -8.56 0.50 -33.34
CA VAL A 630 -8.18 -0.64 -32.50
C VAL A 630 -7.31 -1.61 -33.32
N PRO A 631 -6.08 -1.94 -32.89
CA PRO A 631 -5.23 -2.88 -33.60
C PRO A 631 -5.77 -4.31 -33.51
N GLU A 632 -5.29 -5.20 -34.38
CA GLU A 632 -5.68 -6.61 -34.32
C GLU A 632 -5.14 -7.28 -33.04
N ALA A 633 -6.01 -7.97 -32.33
CA ALA A 633 -5.65 -8.70 -31.11
C ALA A 633 -4.77 -9.92 -31.41
N ARG A 634 -3.55 -9.95 -30.86
CA ARG A 634 -2.70 -11.13 -30.93
C ARG A 634 -3.14 -12.17 -29.89
N PRO A 635 -3.04 -13.49 -30.19
CA PRO A 635 -3.38 -14.53 -29.24
C PRO A 635 -2.46 -14.45 -28.01
N GLN A 636 -3.05 -14.48 -26.82
CA GLN A 636 -2.29 -14.58 -25.58
C GLN A 636 -1.54 -15.92 -25.54
N ARG A 637 -0.27 -15.88 -25.14
CA ARG A 637 0.52 -17.07 -24.87
C ARG A 637 0.48 -17.38 -23.39
N ALA A 638 0.28 -18.65 -23.06
CA ALA A 638 0.47 -19.09 -21.69
C ALA A 638 1.93 -18.83 -21.28
N PRO A 639 2.20 -18.43 -20.03
CA PRO A 639 3.57 -18.27 -19.57
C PRO A 639 4.35 -19.56 -19.75
N ALA A 640 5.57 -19.43 -20.27
CA ALA A 640 6.45 -20.56 -20.50
C ALA A 640 6.68 -21.32 -19.18
N SER A 641 6.47 -22.64 -19.22
CA SER A 641 6.41 -23.50 -18.03
C SER A 641 7.34 -24.70 -18.13
N GLU A 642 8.07 -24.80 -19.24
CA GLU A 642 9.13 -25.74 -19.50
C GLU A 642 10.20 -25.63 -18.41
N ARG A 643 10.71 -26.78 -17.97
CA ARG A 643 11.74 -26.88 -16.93
C ARG A 643 12.99 -27.49 -17.58
N ILE A 644 13.71 -26.69 -18.35
CA ILE A 644 14.89 -27.15 -19.11
C ILE A 644 16.15 -27.10 -18.24
N CYS A 645 16.34 -26.00 -17.52
CA CYS A 645 17.49 -25.79 -16.64
C CYS A 645 17.02 -25.45 -15.23
N ARG A 646 17.75 -25.92 -14.21
CA ARG A 646 17.57 -25.51 -12.82
C ARG A 646 18.91 -25.05 -12.28
N ILE A 647 18.98 -23.82 -11.80
CA ILE A 647 20.19 -23.25 -11.19
C ILE A 647 19.92 -23.04 -9.72
N ARG A 648 20.84 -23.54 -8.92
CA ARG A 648 20.89 -23.34 -7.49
C ARG A 648 21.78 -22.15 -7.18
N PHE A 649 21.22 -21.18 -6.47
CA PHE A 649 21.92 -20.01 -5.98
C PHE A 649 22.16 -20.13 -4.49
N ARG A 650 23.32 -19.65 -4.06
CA ARG A 650 23.56 -19.28 -2.66
C ARG A 650 23.50 -17.77 -2.56
N PHE A 651 22.80 -17.22 -1.57
CA PHE A 651 22.68 -15.78 -1.39
C PHE A 651 22.85 -15.35 0.07
N SER A 652 23.27 -14.10 0.27
CA SER A 652 23.27 -13.43 1.56
C SER A 652 22.22 -12.32 1.62
N LYS A 653 21.65 -12.10 2.82
CA LYS A 653 20.70 -11.03 3.16
C LYS A 653 21.21 -10.35 4.43
N THR A 654 21.69 -9.12 4.34
CA THR A 654 22.43 -8.43 5.42
C THR A 654 21.97 -6.98 5.58
N GLY A 655 22.32 -6.35 6.70
CA GLY A 655 21.93 -4.98 7.04
C GLY A 655 20.42 -4.81 7.09
N ALA A 656 19.92 -3.66 6.62
CA ALA A 656 18.48 -3.35 6.63
C ALA A 656 17.61 -4.37 5.88
N MET A 657 18.16 -5.12 4.91
CA MET A 657 17.44 -6.18 4.20
C MET A 657 17.06 -7.36 5.12
N ALA A 658 17.71 -7.51 6.28
CA ALA A 658 17.30 -8.46 7.33
C ALA A 658 15.86 -8.24 7.79
N LEU A 659 15.38 -6.99 7.74
CA LEU A 659 14.04 -6.56 8.14
C LEU A 659 12.96 -6.85 7.10
N LEU A 660 13.30 -7.43 5.94
CA LEU A 660 12.31 -7.94 4.99
C LEU A 660 11.70 -9.24 5.47
N SER A 661 10.37 -9.29 5.39
CA SER A 661 9.63 -10.54 5.58
C SER A 661 9.94 -11.53 4.44
N HIS A 662 9.60 -12.80 4.65
CA HIS A 662 9.80 -13.82 3.62
C HIS A 662 9.01 -13.51 2.32
N LEU A 663 7.77 -13.04 2.44
CA LEU A 663 6.93 -12.74 1.27
C LEU A 663 7.46 -11.52 0.51
N ASP A 664 7.92 -10.50 1.23
CA ASP A 664 8.50 -9.30 0.62
C ASP A 664 9.83 -9.62 -0.09
N LEU A 665 10.65 -10.50 0.48
CA LEU A 665 11.86 -10.99 -0.17
C LEU A 665 11.55 -11.73 -1.48
N VAL A 666 10.54 -12.60 -1.49
CA VAL A 666 10.10 -13.31 -2.71
C VAL A 666 9.64 -12.31 -3.77
N ARG A 667 8.79 -11.33 -3.41
CA ARG A 667 8.33 -10.28 -4.34
C ARG A 667 9.49 -9.46 -4.91
N LEU A 668 10.44 -9.06 -4.06
CA LEU A 668 11.64 -8.34 -4.48
C LEU A 668 12.43 -9.14 -5.52
N PHE A 669 12.64 -10.44 -5.26
CA PHE A 669 13.31 -11.35 -6.18
C PHE A 669 12.54 -11.51 -7.50
N GLU A 670 11.23 -11.69 -7.45
CA GLU A 670 10.39 -11.76 -8.67
C GLU A 670 10.52 -10.50 -9.52
N ARG A 671 10.45 -9.31 -8.91
CA ARG A 671 10.62 -8.04 -9.63
C ARG A 671 12.02 -7.92 -10.22
N ALA A 672 13.05 -8.29 -9.47
CA ALA A 672 14.43 -8.27 -9.95
C ALA A 672 14.67 -9.25 -11.12
N LEU A 673 14.03 -10.42 -11.09
CA LEU A 673 14.08 -11.40 -12.19
C LEU A 673 13.40 -10.87 -13.46
N ARG A 674 12.25 -10.20 -13.31
CA ARG A 674 11.56 -9.59 -14.46
C ARG A 674 12.43 -8.53 -15.13
N ARG A 675 13.20 -7.77 -14.36
CA ARG A 675 14.18 -6.78 -14.85
C ARG A 675 15.49 -7.37 -15.37
N SER A 676 15.80 -8.63 -15.07
CA SER A 676 17.04 -9.26 -15.53
C SER A 676 16.93 -9.81 -16.96
N GLY A 677 15.71 -9.97 -17.47
CA GLY A 677 15.49 -10.55 -18.80
C GLY A 677 15.82 -12.04 -18.89
N LEU A 678 16.00 -12.72 -17.75
CA LEU A 678 16.29 -14.15 -17.73
C LEU A 678 15.06 -14.96 -18.17
N PRO A 679 15.25 -16.09 -18.86
CA PRO A 679 14.19 -16.94 -19.41
C PRO A 679 13.58 -17.83 -18.32
N VAL A 680 12.95 -17.22 -17.32
CA VAL A 680 12.45 -17.89 -16.12
C VAL A 680 11.21 -18.73 -16.45
N SER A 681 11.15 -19.95 -15.90
CA SER A 681 10.01 -20.84 -15.97
C SER A 681 8.92 -20.45 -14.97
N PHE A 682 7.66 -20.55 -15.38
CA PHE A 682 6.49 -20.21 -14.57
C PHE A 682 5.66 -21.44 -14.17
N THR A 683 4.85 -21.29 -13.12
CA THR A 683 3.89 -22.31 -12.66
C THR A 683 2.63 -22.36 -13.55
N GLY A 684 2.04 -23.54 -13.74
CA GLY A 684 0.89 -23.76 -14.64
C GLY A 684 -0.50 -23.49 -14.04
N GLY A 685 -0.63 -22.50 -13.12
CA GLY A 685 -1.89 -22.19 -12.42
C GLY A 685 -2.58 -20.92 -12.93
N PHE A 686 -3.72 -20.55 -12.30
CA PHE A 686 -4.44 -19.28 -12.57
C PHE A 686 -3.61 -18.02 -12.26
N HIS A 687 -2.52 -18.17 -11.49
CA HIS A 687 -1.54 -17.13 -11.22
C HIS A 687 -0.14 -17.70 -11.46
N PRO A 688 0.36 -17.66 -12.71
CA PRO A 688 1.68 -18.15 -13.05
C PRO A 688 2.75 -17.31 -12.33
N LEU A 689 3.40 -17.92 -11.35
CA LEU A 689 4.52 -17.33 -10.62
C LEU A 689 5.83 -17.91 -11.12
N PRO A 690 6.94 -17.15 -11.08
CA PRO A 690 8.27 -17.69 -11.29
C PRO A 690 8.49 -18.94 -10.42
N ARG A 691 9.12 -19.97 -10.99
CA ARG A 691 9.53 -21.16 -10.25
C ARG A 691 10.77 -20.86 -9.43
N LEU A 692 10.57 -20.07 -8.37
CA LEU A 692 11.54 -19.70 -7.36
C LEU A 692 11.23 -20.46 -6.07
N GLN A 693 12.20 -21.23 -5.58
CA GLN A 693 12.08 -21.96 -4.32
C GLN A 693 13.22 -21.58 -3.38
N LEU A 694 12.88 -20.87 -2.30
CA LEU A 694 13.80 -20.65 -1.17
C LEU A 694 13.89 -21.91 -0.30
N ALA A 695 15.07 -22.19 0.26
CA ALA A 695 15.34 -23.39 1.05
C ALA A 695 14.46 -23.46 2.31
N LEU A 696 14.50 -22.38 3.10
CA LEU A 696 13.75 -22.16 4.33
C LEU A 696 13.34 -20.69 4.42
N ALA A 697 12.24 -20.44 5.12
CA ALA A 697 11.85 -19.07 5.47
C ALA A 697 12.73 -18.57 6.63
N LEU A 698 13.51 -17.51 6.36
CA LEU A 698 14.29 -16.81 7.37
C LEU A 698 13.35 -16.08 8.36
N PRO A 699 13.63 -16.12 9.67
CA PRO A 699 12.99 -15.24 10.63
C PRO A 699 13.24 -13.76 10.30
N LEU A 700 12.29 -12.90 10.68
CA LEU A 700 12.42 -11.45 10.53
C LEU A 700 13.60 -10.93 11.36
N GLY A 701 14.39 -10.02 10.80
CA GLY A 701 15.53 -9.39 11.47
C GLY A 701 16.80 -10.24 11.54
N VAL A 702 16.77 -11.47 11.01
CA VAL A 702 17.93 -12.35 10.93
C VAL A 702 18.68 -12.08 9.62
N GLU A 703 19.99 -11.89 9.73
CA GLU A 703 20.87 -11.86 8.57
C GLU A 703 21.15 -13.29 8.06
N ALA A 704 21.27 -13.42 6.75
CA ALA A 704 21.66 -14.65 6.09
C ALA A 704 23.04 -14.49 5.46
N GLU A 705 23.97 -15.39 5.78
CA GLU A 705 25.32 -15.38 5.20
C GLU A 705 25.47 -16.29 3.98
N GLY A 706 24.49 -17.15 3.71
CA GLY A 706 24.59 -18.12 2.62
C GLY A 706 23.43 -19.09 2.56
N GLU A 707 22.22 -18.54 2.44
CA GLU A 707 20.99 -19.31 2.24
C GLU A 707 20.89 -19.79 0.80
N TRP A 708 20.09 -20.83 0.58
CA TRP A 708 19.96 -21.46 -0.72
C TRP A 708 18.63 -21.12 -1.38
N MET A 709 18.63 -21.07 -2.70
CA MET A 709 17.42 -21.04 -3.52
C MET A 709 17.62 -21.69 -4.86
N ASP A 710 16.56 -22.24 -5.42
CA ASP A 710 16.55 -22.80 -6.77
C ASP A 710 15.64 -21.97 -7.68
N LEU A 711 16.12 -21.75 -8.90
CA LEU A 711 15.40 -21.15 -10.01
C LEU A 711 15.34 -22.10 -11.19
N GLU A 712 14.22 -22.12 -11.89
CA GLU A 712 14.05 -22.92 -13.10
C GLU A 712 13.86 -22.03 -14.32
N PHE A 713 14.41 -22.48 -15.45
CA PHE A 713 14.46 -21.74 -16.70
C PHE A 713 13.91 -22.57 -17.86
N THR A 714 13.37 -21.87 -18.86
CA THR A 714 12.76 -22.44 -20.05
C THR A 714 13.78 -22.79 -21.13
N GLU A 715 15.04 -22.44 -20.93
CA GLU A 715 16.19 -22.79 -21.78
C GLU A 715 17.43 -23.07 -20.92
N SER A 716 18.50 -23.54 -21.55
CA SER A 716 19.80 -23.69 -20.88
C SER A 716 20.41 -22.31 -20.63
N VAL A 717 20.76 -22.03 -19.38
CA VAL A 717 21.34 -20.74 -18.97
C VAL A 717 22.64 -21.01 -18.23
N ASP A 718 23.71 -20.33 -18.63
CA ASP A 718 24.98 -20.40 -17.92
C ASP A 718 24.83 -19.84 -16.48
N PRO A 719 25.23 -20.59 -15.44
CA PRO A 719 25.08 -20.15 -14.05
C PRO A 719 25.76 -18.83 -13.72
N GLN A 720 26.93 -18.56 -14.31
CA GLN A 720 27.66 -17.32 -14.07
C GLN A 720 26.93 -16.13 -14.72
N VAL A 721 26.47 -16.29 -15.96
CA VAL A 721 25.66 -15.26 -16.64
C VAL A 721 24.37 -14.97 -15.87
N ALA A 722 23.68 -16.00 -15.37
CA ALA A 722 22.48 -15.84 -14.56
C ALA A 722 22.77 -15.07 -13.25
N GLN A 723 23.88 -15.41 -12.57
CA GLN A 723 24.32 -14.74 -11.35
C GLN A 723 24.61 -13.26 -11.59
N GLU A 724 25.40 -12.93 -12.61
CA GLU A 724 25.80 -11.55 -12.92
C GLU A 724 24.59 -10.70 -13.33
N SER A 725 23.76 -11.23 -14.24
CA SER A 725 22.58 -10.54 -14.76
C SER A 725 21.55 -10.24 -13.68
N TRP A 726 21.35 -11.19 -12.75
CA TRP A 726 20.39 -11.01 -11.67
C TRP A 726 20.96 -10.14 -10.53
N GLN A 727 22.23 -10.33 -10.15
CA GLN A 727 22.89 -9.53 -9.11
C GLN A 727 22.82 -8.04 -9.40
N ALA A 728 22.97 -7.64 -10.67
CA ALA A 728 22.87 -6.24 -11.10
C ALA A 728 21.49 -5.61 -10.84
N ARG A 729 20.46 -6.41 -10.57
CA ARG A 729 19.09 -5.96 -10.30
C ARG A 729 18.70 -6.03 -8.83
N LEU A 730 19.56 -6.53 -7.95
CA LEU A 730 19.32 -6.65 -6.51
C LEU A 730 19.82 -5.40 -5.76
N PRO A 731 19.11 -4.96 -4.69
CA PRO A 731 19.56 -3.82 -3.89
C PRO A 731 20.76 -4.19 -3.00
N PRO A 732 21.49 -3.18 -2.47
CA PRO A 732 22.49 -3.39 -1.44
C PRO A 732 21.95 -4.21 -0.26
N GLY A 733 22.80 -5.07 0.30
CA GLY A 733 22.42 -6.01 1.36
C GLY A 733 21.94 -7.37 0.85
N LEU A 734 21.62 -7.52 -0.44
CA LEU A 734 21.34 -8.80 -1.10
C LEU A 734 22.45 -9.15 -2.10
N ARG A 735 23.10 -10.31 -1.88
CA ARG A 735 24.20 -10.76 -2.76
C ARG A 735 24.05 -12.23 -3.14
N LEU A 736 24.16 -12.52 -4.43
CA LEU A 736 24.33 -13.87 -4.97
C LEU A 736 25.81 -14.25 -4.82
N LEU A 737 26.06 -15.27 -4.00
CA LEU A 737 27.39 -15.73 -3.62
C LEU A 737 27.92 -16.81 -4.58
N SER A 738 27.04 -17.64 -5.11
CA SER A 738 27.37 -18.68 -6.09
C SER A 738 26.12 -19.10 -6.86
N ALA A 739 26.33 -19.62 -8.06
CA ALA A 739 25.31 -20.25 -8.89
C ALA A 739 25.86 -21.55 -9.48
N GLU A 740 25.07 -22.63 -9.44
CA GLU A 740 25.43 -23.93 -10.00
C GLU A 740 24.23 -24.57 -10.67
N GLU A 741 24.44 -25.18 -11.84
CA GLU A 741 23.39 -25.98 -12.48
C GLU A 741 23.18 -27.29 -11.73
N VAL A 742 21.92 -27.64 -11.47
CA VAL A 742 21.53 -28.90 -10.85
C VAL A 742 20.49 -29.62 -11.71
N PRO A 743 20.43 -30.96 -11.72
CA PRO A 743 19.42 -31.67 -12.49
C PRO A 743 18.00 -31.25 -12.08
N VAL A 744 17.13 -30.97 -13.06
CA VAL A 744 15.72 -30.55 -12.82
C VAL A 744 14.95 -31.60 -12.01
N SER A 745 15.28 -32.89 -12.19
CA SER A 745 14.71 -34.03 -11.46
C SER A 745 15.21 -34.18 -10.01
N SER A 746 16.19 -33.37 -9.58
CA SER A 746 16.71 -33.41 -8.22
C SER A 746 15.61 -33.15 -7.19
N PRO A 747 15.70 -33.74 -5.98
CA PRO A 747 14.78 -33.45 -4.89
C PRO A 747 14.66 -31.94 -4.63
N SER A 748 13.53 -31.54 -4.03
CA SER A 748 13.31 -30.14 -3.66
C SER A 748 14.40 -29.69 -2.68
N LEU A 749 14.73 -28.40 -2.72
CA LEU A 749 15.80 -27.84 -1.90
C LEU A 749 15.56 -28.11 -0.40
N SER A 750 14.32 -27.95 0.06
CA SER A 750 13.91 -28.16 1.45
C SER A 750 14.12 -29.61 1.92
N GLN A 751 14.06 -30.61 1.04
CA GLN A 751 14.33 -32.02 1.37
C GLN A 751 15.82 -32.35 1.50
N ARG A 752 16.71 -31.48 1.00
CA ARG A 752 18.16 -31.69 1.03
C ARG A 752 18.86 -30.97 2.19
N ILE A 753 18.12 -30.14 2.91
CA ILE A 753 18.66 -29.41 4.05
C ILE A 753 18.78 -30.35 5.24
N VAL A 754 19.96 -30.39 5.86
CA VAL A 754 20.23 -31.30 6.98
C VAL A 754 20.54 -30.57 8.27
N PHE A 755 21.14 -29.38 8.19
CA PHE A 755 21.43 -28.57 9.36
C PHE A 755 21.40 -27.06 9.04
N SER A 756 21.10 -26.27 10.07
CA SER A 756 21.26 -24.82 10.11
C SER A 756 22.34 -24.46 11.11
N ARG A 757 23.12 -23.44 10.77
CA ARG A 757 24.12 -22.82 11.64
C ARG A 757 23.63 -21.43 11.99
N TRP A 758 23.70 -21.09 13.27
CA TRP A 758 23.35 -19.78 13.77
C TRP A 758 24.51 -19.22 14.56
N CYS A 759 24.81 -17.93 14.37
CA CYS A 759 25.73 -17.19 15.23
C CYS A 759 24.99 -16.01 15.84
N PHE A 760 24.90 -15.94 17.17
CA PHE A 760 24.14 -14.90 17.87
C PHE A 760 24.82 -14.50 19.17
N THR A 761 24.51 -13.30 19.65
CA THR A 761 25.11 -12.75 20.88
C THR A 761 24.03 -12.55 21.92
N LEU A 762 24.23 -13.14 23.10
CA LEU A 762 23.37 -12.96 24.26
C LEU A 762 24.09 -12.11 25.31
N ARG A 763 23.35 -11.23 25.99
CA ARG A 763 23.79 -10.49 27.18
C ARG A 763 23.03 -10.96 28.39
N ALA A 764 23.73 -11.29 29.47
CA ALA A 764 23.16 -11.49 30.79
C ALA A 764 23.11 -10.15 31.56
N GLN A 765 22.13 -10.02 32.47
CA GLN A 765 22.01 -8.85 33.36
C GLN A 765 23.07 -8.85 34.47
N SER A 766 23.61 -10.01 34.82
CA SER A 766 24.64 -10.23 35.84
C SER A 766 25.64 -11.26 35.34
N SER A 767 26.77 -11.39 36.03
CA SER A 767 27.79 -12.41 35.71
C SER A 767 27.14 -13.80 35.54
N ALA A 768 27.35 -14.43 34.38
CA ALA A 768 26.74 -15.69 33.99
C ALA A 768 27.81 -16.76 33.72
N ASP A 769 27.57 -17.97 34.20
CA ASP A 769 28.34 -19.17 33.85
C ASP A 769 27.81 -19.75 32.53
N TRP A 770 28.24 -19.15 31.42
CA TRP A 770 27.82 -19.56 30.08
C TRP A 770 28.24 -20.98 29.74
N GLU A 771 29.46 -21.37 30.10
CA GLU A 771 29.98 -22.72 29.82
C GLU A 771 29.20 -23.79 30.57
N GLY A 772 28.91 -23.58 31.85
CA GLY A 772 28.09 -24.47 32.66
C GLY A 772 26.66 -24.59 32.12
N ALA A 773 26.01 -23.47 31.76
CA ALA A 773 24.66 -23.48 31.19
C ALA A 773 24.60 -24.21 29.83
N ILE A 774 25.60 -24.01 28.97
CA ILE A 774 25.72 -24.72 27.68
C ILE A 774 25.92 -26.21 27.92
N ALA A 775 26.82 -26.60 28.83
CA ALA A 775 27.09 -28.00 29.15
C ALA A 775 25.84 -28.71 29.69
N GLN A 776 25.09 -28.07 30.61
CA GLN A 776 23.82 -28.59 31.12
C GLN A 776 22.75 -28.74 30.03
N MET A 777 22.71 -27.83 29.07
CA MET A 777 21.74 -27.91 27.97
C MET A 777 22.10 -28.98 26.95
N LEU A 778 23.39 -29.15 26.64
CA LEU A 778 23.89 -30.25 25.82
C LEU A 778 23.72 -31.61 26.53
N GLY A 779 23.80 -31.64 27.85
CA GLY A 779 23.59 -32.85 28.67
C GLY A 779 22.14 -33.19 28.96
N ALA A 780 21.17 -32.31 28.64
CA ALA A 780 19.76 -32.54 28.92
C ALA A 780 19.22 -33.74 28.11
N GLU A 781 18.44 -34.61 28.77
CA GLU A 781 17.77 -35.75 28.12
C GLU A 781 16.62 -35.30 27.21
N GLU A 782 15.88 -34.28 27.64
CA GLU A 782 14.76 -33.70 26.90
C GLU A 782 14.86 -32.16 26.88
N LEU A 783 14.44 -31.54 25.78
CA LEU A 783 14.26 -30.10 25.66
C LEU A 783 12.86 -29.85 25.13
N ILE A 784 11.92 -29.69 26.06
CA ILE A 784 10.51 -29.51 25.74
C ILE A 784 10.25 -28.05 25.36
N TRP A 785 9.70 -27.85 24.16
CA TRP A 785 9.18 -26.57 23.71
C TRP A 785 7.66 -26.61 23.66
N GLU A 786 7.03 -25.61 24.26
CA GLU A 786 5.58 -25.43 24.29
C GLU A 786 5.18 -24.20 23.47
N ASP A 787 4.29 -24.38 22.50
CA ASP A 787 3.75 -23.29 21.67
C ASP A 787 2.33 -23.58 21.22
N THR A 788 1.74 -22.67 20.44
CA THR A 788 0.43 -22.88 19.82
C THR A 788 0.54 -23.13 18.33
N ASP A 789 -0.36 -23.95 17.77
CA ASP A 789 -0.55 -24.05 16.33
C ASP A 789 -1.23 -22.79 15.75
N LYS A 790 -1.39 -22.74 14.42
CA LYS A 790 -2.07 -21.63 13.73
C LYS A 790 -3.54 -21.42 14.14
N LYS A 791 -4.13 -22.37 14.88
CA LYS A 791 -5.51 -22.33 15.40
C LYS A 791 -5.55 -22.08 16.92
N GLY A 792 -4.41 -21.73 17.53
CA GLY A 792 -4.31 -21.46 18.97
C GLY A 792 -4.28 -22.70 19.85
N ARG A 793 -4.13 -23.91 19.28
CA ARG A 793 -4.10 -25.15 20.08
C ARG A 793 -2.71 -25.36 20.66
N PRO A 794 -2.57 -25.70 21.95
CA PRO A 794 -1.28 -25.94 22.56
C PRO A 794 -0.61 -27.17 21.94
N ARG A 795 0.70 -27.09 21.77
CA ARG A 795 1.58 -28.15 21.28
C ARG A 795 2.78 -28.25 22.21
N ARG A 796 3.17 -29.48 22.51
CA ARG A 796 4.34 -29.80 23.32
C ARG A 796 5.25 -30.71 22.49
N ARG A 797 6.51 -30.33 22.32
CA ARG A 797 7.45 -31.05 21.44
C ARG A 797 8.81 -31.14 22.11
N ASP A 798 9.37 -32.34 22.21
CA ASP A 798 10.78 -32.49 22.52
C ASP A 798 11.61 -32.18 21.27
N VAL A 799 12.50 -31.20 21.38
CA VAL A 799 13.39 -30.77 20.30
C VAL A 799 14.86 -31.02 20.62
N ARG A 800 15.18 -31.79 21.67
CA ARG A 800 16.55 -32.16 22.02
C ARG A 800 17.29 -32.80 20.84
N SER A 801 16.60 -33.64 20.07
CA SER A 801 17.15 -34.31 18.89
C SER A 801 17.61 -33.34 17.78
N LEU A 802 17.07 -32.12 17.75
CA LEU A 802 17.43 -31.06 16.81
C LEU A 802 18.70 -30.30 17.23
N LEU A 803 19.01 -30.23 18.52
CA LEU A 803 20.25 -29.61 19.02
C LEU A 803 21.46 -30.53 18.76
N LYS A 804 22.35 -30.15 17.83
CA LYS A 804 23.57 -30.91 17.53
C LYS A 804 24.77 -30.39 18.30
N THR A 805 25.09 -29.11 18.16
CA THR A 805 26.16 -28.47 18.92
C THR A 805 25.74 -27.07 19.33
N LEU A 806 26.28 -26.62 20.46
CA LEU A 806 26.26 -25.24 20.89
C LEU A 806 27.65 -24.91 21.43
N ARG A 807 28.31 -23.91 20.86
CA ARG A 807 29.68 -23.55 21.20
C ARG A 807 29.76 -22.06 21.56
N LEU A 808 30.61 -21.73 22.51
CA LEU A 808 31.02 -20.35 22.79
C LEU A 808 32.15 -19.98 21.82
N ILE A 809 31.98 -18.92 21.03
CA ILE A 809 32.95 -18.51 19.99
C ILE A 809 34.01 -17.56 20.56
N SER A 810 33.64 -16.67 21.49
CA SER A 810 34.57 -15.77 22.17
C SER A 810 34.01 -15.25 23.49
N GLY A 811 34.90 -15.08 24.47
CA GLY A 811 34.68 -14.41 25.74
C GLY A 811 35.99 -13.82 26.25
N ASP A 812 36.63 -12.93 25.48
CA ASP A 812 37.86 -12.26 25.92
C ASP A 812 37.61 -10.76 26.13
N GLY A 813 37.84 -10.31 27.37
CA GLY A 813 37.69 -8.93 27.82
C GLY A 813 36.89 -8.80 29.12
N ALA A 814 36.88 -7.60 29.71
CA ALA A 814 36.20 -7.29 30.98
C ALA A 814 34.66 -7.50 30.97
N ASP A 815 34.06 -7.80 29.81
CA ASP A 815 32.61 -8.01 29.60
C ASP A 815 32.25 -9.49 29.30
N ALA A 816 33.22 -10.42 29.36
CA ALA A 816 33.04 -11.85 28.99
C ALA A 816 32.05 -12.62 29.88
N THR A 817 31.86 -12.19 31.13
CA THR A 817 30.87 -12.75 32.04
C THR A 817 29.46 -12.24 31.78
N LEU A 818 29.32 -11.13 31.04
CA LEU A 818 28.04 -10.48 30.76
C LEU A 818 27.57 -10.70 29.32
N SER A 819 28.46 -11.00 28.37
CA SER A 819 28.11 -11.20 26.97
C SER A 819 28.76 -12.47 26.41
N ALA A 820 27.96 -13.30 25.74
CA ALA A 820 28.43 -14.53 25.10
C ALA A 820 28.02 -14.57 23.62
N ARG A 821 29.00 -14.76 22.74
CA ARG A 821 28.76 -15.05 21.32
C ARG A 821 28.70 -16.56 21.12
N LEU A 822 27.56 -17.06 20.66
CA LEU A 822 27.26 -18.48 20.55
C LEU A 822 27.14 -18.92 19.10
N GLU A 823 27.61 -20.13 18.82
CA GLU A 823 27.37 -20.88 17.58
C GLU A 823 26.46 -22.07 17.86
N LEU A 824 25.29 -22.10 17.23
CA LEU A 824 24.39 -23.25 17.24
C LEU A 824 24.49 -23.98 15.90
N ILE A 825 24.65 -25.30 15.95
CA ILE A 825 24.33 -26.18 14.82
C ILE A 825 23.09 -26.98 15.20
N ALA A 826 22.01 -26.76 14.44
CA ALA A 826 20.73 -27.43 14.63
C ALA A 826 20.40 -28.30 13.41
N ALA A 827 19.94 -29.53 13.63
CA ALA A 827 19.41 -30.33 12.53
C ALA A 827 18.11 -29.73 12.00
N VAL A 828 17.88 -29.97 10.71
CA VAL A 828 16.61 -29.70 10.04
C VAL A 828 15.98 -31.06 9.74
N ASP A 829 14.73 -31.25 10.16
CA ASP A 829 14.02 -32.48 9.86
C ASP A 829 13.37 -32.47 8.48
N GLU A 830 12.77 -33.60 8.08
CA GLU A 830 12.13 -33.77 6.76
C GLU A 830 10.96 -32.81 6.50
N GLN A 831 10.44 -32.17 7.55
CA GLN A 831 9.36 -31.17 7.46
C GLN A 831 9.92 -29.74 7.47
N GLY A 832 11.24 -29.57 7.39
CA GLY A 832 11.91 -28.27 7.42
C GLY A 832 11.98 -27.64 8.81
N ARG A 833 11.72 -28.38 9.89
CA ARG A 833 11.72 -27.86 11.26
C ARG A 833 13.14 -27.92 11.83
N SER A 834 13.56 -26.84 12.48
CA SER A 834 14.87 -26.73 13.12
C SER A 834 14.78 -25.95 14.43
N LEU A 835 15.82 -26.06 15.25
CA LEU A 835 15.96 -25.30 16.49
C LEU A 835 16.31 -23.84 16.17
N LYS A 836 15.67 -22.89 16.85
CA LYS A 836 15.91 -21.45 16.67
C LYS A 836 16.64 -20.85 17.88
N PRO A 837 17.47 -19.79 17.69
CA PRO A 837 18.14 -19.10 18.80
C PRO A 837 17.21 -18.62 19.91
N ALA A 838 16.00 -18.16 19.59
CA ALA A 838 15.02 -17.72 20.59
C ALA A 838 14.63 -18.83 21.59
N GLN A 839 14.56 -20.08 21.12
CA GLN A 839 14.27 -21.24 21.99
C GLN A 839 15.44 -21.55 22.92
N LEU A 840 16.68 -21.46 22.41
CA LEU A 840 17.88 -21.59 23.26
C LEU A 840 17.96 -20.51 24.32
N CYS A 841 17.64 -19.27 23.97
CA CYS A 841 17.65 -18.16 24.91
C CYS A 841 16.74 -18.43 26.12
N HIS A 842 15.56 -19.00 25.88
CA HIS A 842 14.65 -19.43 26.95
C HIS A 842 15.30 -20.45 27.89
N TRP A 843 15.82 -21.57 27.39
CA TRP A 843 16.43 -22.61 28.22
C TRP A 843 17.75 -22.23 28.89
N LEU A 844 18.54 -21.36 28.24
CA LEU A 844 19.74 -20.77 28.85
C LEU A 844 19.36 -19.84 30.00
N SER A 845 18.29 -19.05 29.85
CA SER A 845 17.80 -18.17 30.92
C SER A 845 17.35 -18.94 32.16
N GLU A 846 16.67 -20.07 31.97
CA GLU A 846 16.26 -20.96 33.08
C GLU A 846 17.48 -21.50 33.85
N ARG A 847 18.50 -21.94 33.12
CA ARG A 847 19.73 -22.54 33.71
C ARG A 847 20.63 -21.52 34.39
N LEU A 848 20.58 -20.26 33.95
CA LEU A 848 21.31 -19.15 34.56
C LEU A 848 20.59 -18.52 35.77
N GLY A 849 19.46 -19.09 36.22
CA GLY A 849 18.86 -18.79 37.53
C GLY A 849 17.59 -17.94 37.53
N ALA A 850 16.87 -17.83 36.41
CA ALA A 850 15.55 -17.19 36.38
C ALA A 850 14.44 -18.16 36.84
N ARG A 851 13.59 -17.77 37.82
CA ARG A 851 12.35 -18.50 38.10
C ARG A 851 11.45 -18.49 36.86
N ALA A 852 11.01 -19.67 36.43
CA ALA A 852 10.04 -19.86 35.36
C ALA A 852 8.77 -19.06 35.62
N GLY A 853 8.60 -17.97 34.86
CA GLY A 853 7.41 -17.13 34.87
C GLY A 853 7.14 -16.62 33.45
N ALA A 854 6.33 -17.38 32.71
CA ALA A 854 5.58 -16.99 31.52
C ALA A 854 6.29 -16.06 30.49
N LEU A 855 7.10 -16.64 29.60
CA LEU A 855 7.56 -16.01 28.36
C LEU A 855 6.83 -16.54 27.10
N ALA A 856 5.70 -17.22 27.28
CA ALA A 856 4.92 -17.82 26.19
C ALA A 856 4.18 -16.80 25.28
N SER A 857 4.36 -15.48 25.46
CA SER A 857 3.67 -14.46 24.68
C SER A 857 4.55 -13.57 23.80
N ALA A 858 5.82 -13.92 23.53
CA ALA A 858 6.69 -13.13 22.63
C ALA A 858 6.29 -13.13 21.13
N ALA A 859 5.01 -13.38 20.83
CA ALA A 859 4.37 -12.99 19.59
C ALA A 859 3.69 -11.60 19.68
N ASN A 860 3.43 -11.07 20.88
CA ASN A 860 2.87 -9.73 21.11
C ASN A 860 3.60 -9.08 22.29
N GLY A 861 4.22 -7.93 22.05
CA GLY A 861 5.04 -7.21 23.03
C GLY A 861 4.32 -6.96 24.37
N VAL A 862 5.15 -6.81 25.41
CA VAL A 862 4.86 -6.50 26.82
C VAL A 862 4.68 -7.74 27.74
N GLY A 863 5.73 -8.05 28.54
CA GLY A 863 5.66 -8.94 29.71
C GLY A 863 6.99 -9.54 30.19
N ALA A 864 7.47 -9.07 31.36
CA ALA A 864 8.63 -9.49 32.18
C ALA A 864 10.08 -9.26 31.65
N PRO A 865 11.03 -8.74 32.47
CA PRO A 865 12.40 -8.53 32.05
C PRO A 865 13.12 -9.89 31.89
N ALA A 866 13.50 -10.23 30.66
CA ALA A 866 14.29 -11.41 30.39
C ALA A 866 15.69 -11.28 31.01
N VAL A 867 16.16 -12.34 31.68
CA VAL A 867 17.51 -12.42 32.26
C VAL A 867 18.60 -12.36 31.18
N LEU A 868 18.26 -12.73 29.95
CA LEU A 868 19.10 -12.63 28.76
C LEU A 868 18.44 -11.75 27.69
N ASN A 869 19.23 -10.86 27.07
CA ASN A 869 18.82 -10.06 25.91
C ASN A 869 19.67 -10.40 24.69
N PHE A 870 19.09 -10.41 23.49
CA PHE A 870 19.87 -10.44 22.25
C PHE A 870 20.54 -9.08 22.03
N ILE A 871 21.86 -9.05 21.83
CA ILE A 871 22.58 -7.82 21.45
C ILE A 871 22.60 -7.65 19.94
N GLN A 872 22.63 -8.76 19.21
CA GLN A 872 22.58 -8.81 17.75
C GLN A 872 21.66 -9.94 17.34
N ASN A 873 20.65 -9.64 16.52
CA ASN A 873 19.83 -10.66 15.87
C ASN A 873 20.77 -11.46 14.99
N GLY A 874 21.00 -12.73 15.35
CA GLY A 874 22.11 -13.50 14.82
C GLY A 874 22.16 -13.67 13.31
N THR A 875 23.30 -14.15 12.81
CA THR A 875 23.45 -14.60 11.42
C THR A 875 23.02 -16.06 11.30
N SER A 876 22.37 -16.39 10.19
CA SER A 876 21.95 -17.75 9.81
C SER A 876 22.67 -18.22 8.56
N ARG A 877 23.00 -19.50 8.53
CA ARG A 877 23.46 -20.21 7.33
C ARG A 877 22.94 -21.63 7.30
N VAL A 878 22.30 -22.01 6.21
CA VAL A 878 21.77 -23.37 6.03
C VAL A 878 22.70 -24.21 5.15
N TYR A 879 22.85 -25.48 5.49
CA TYR A 879 23.68 -26.43 4.75
C TYR A 879 22.84 -27.57 4.19
N ALA A 880 23.05 -27.85 2.91
CA ALA A 880 22.44 -28.96 2.18
C ALA A 880 23.43 -30.11 2.01
N THR A 881 22.94 -31.35 1.96
CA THR A 881 23.75 -32.50 1.55
C THR A 881 23.96 -32.45 0.04
N ASP A 882 25.13 -32.01 -0.42
CA ASP A 882 25.56 -32.25 -1.80
C ASP A 882 26.48 -33.47 -1.91
N PRO A 883 26.12 -34.51 -2.67
CA PRO A 883 27.02 -35.62 -2.95
C PRO A 883 28.14 -35.27 -3.94
N PHE A 884 28.11 -34.10 -4.60
CA PHE A 884 29.10 -33.74 -5.62
C PHE A 884 29.88 -32.47 -5.25
N ARG A 885 31.19 -32.67 -5.04
CA ARG A 885 32.29 -31.71 -4.76
C ARG A 885 32.60 -31.38 -3.30
N SER A 886 33.67 -32.04 -2.87
CA SER A 886 34.44 -31.96 -1.63
C SER A 886 35.35 -30.72 -1.49
N SER A 887 34.98 -29.57 -2.05
CA SER A 887 35.81 -28.35 -1.95
C SER A 887 35.19 -27.29 -1.03
N CYS A 888 35.19 -27.56 0.27
CA CYS A 888 35.00 -26.54 1.32
C CYS A 888 36.12 -26.69 2.35
N PRO A 889 37.00 -25.69 2.54
CA PRO A 889 38.09 -25.78 3.50
C PRO A 889 37.58 -25.41 4.90
N ASP A 890 36.74 -26.25 5.48
CA ASP A 890 36.33 -26.13 6.89
C ASP A 890 36.51 -27.48 7.58
N SER A 891 37.33 -27.50 8.63
CA SER A 891 37.56 -28.65 9.52
C SER A 891 36.25 -29.22 10.12
N LEU A 892 35.19 -28.40 10.14
CA LEU A 892 33.83 -28.76 10.54
C LEU A 892 33.18 -29.83 9.63
N VAL A 893 33.44 -29.80 8.33
CA VAL A 893 32.85 -30.76 7.36
C VAL A 893 33.37 -32.18 7.64
N ARG A 894 34.60 -32.32 8.15
CA ARG A 894 35.16 -33.63 8.55
C ARG A 894 34.45 -34.20 9.79
N GLU A 895 34.07 -33.36 10.75
CA GLU A 895 33.35 -33.79 11.95
C GLU A 895 31.88 -34.15 11.63
N VAL A 896 31.27 -33.44 10.67
CA VAL A 896 29.94 -33.75 10.13
C VAL A 896 29.92 -35.00 9.25
N HIS A 897 30.95 -35.23 8.42
CA HIS A 897 31.12 -36.49 7.69
C HIS A 897 31.27 -37.69 8.64
N ARG A 898 31.93 -37.50 9.79
CA ARG A 898 32.06 -38.51 10.84
C ARG A 898 30.71 -38.86 11.48
N LEU A 899 29.81 -37.89 11.63
CA LEU A 899 28.44 -38.10 12.14
C LEU A 899 27.51 -38.75 11.10
N LEU A 900 27.67 -38.45 9.81
CA LEU A 900 26.92 -39.09 8.72
C LEU A 900 27.31 -40.57 8.52
N PHE A 901 28.59 -40.92 8.69
CA PHE A 901 29.07 -42.30 8.57
C PHE A 901 28.43 -43.25 9.61
N ASN A 902 28.15 -42.75 10.82
CA ASN A 902 27.51 -43.55 11.88
C ASN A 902 26.02 -43.82 11.61
N ARG A 903 25.33 -43.02 10.80
CA ARG A 903 23.89 -43.18 10.51
C ARG A 903 23.62 -44.21 9.40
N VAL A 904 24.55 -44.38 8.46
CA VAL A 904 24.43 -45.38 7.37
C VAL A 904 24.72 -46.79 7.89
N PHE A 905 25.62 -46.94 8.88
CA PHE A 905 26.00 -48.25 9.42
C PHE A 905 24.93 -48.88 10.32
N THR A 906 24.06 -48.09 10.96
CA THR A 906 23.00 -48.64 11.84
C THR A 906 21.77 -49.15 11.08
N SER A 907 21.56 -48.72 9.82
CA SER A 907 20.40 -49.16 9.03
C SER A 907 20.62 -50.43 8.22
N ILE A 908 21.88 -50.86 8.03
CA ILE A 908 22.23 -52.01 7.17
C ILE A 908 22.37 -53.32 7.97
N VAL A 909 22.45 -53.28 9.30
CA VAL A 909 22.69 -54.47 10.14
C VAL A 909 21.41 -55.11 10.71
N LEU A 910 20.21 -54.52 10.51
CA LEU A 910 18.96 -54.97 11.16
C LEU A 910 17.91 -55.62 10.26
N LYS A 911 18.22 -55.99 9.01
CA LYS A 911 17.32 -56.80 8.17
C LYS A 911 18.08 -57.87 7.37
N GLY A 912 18.39 -58.97 8.03
CA GLY A 912 18.74 -60.21 7.37
C GLY A 912 18.25 -61.41 8.18
N VAL A 913 17.80 -62.46 7.46
CA VAL A 913 17.63 -63.87 7.91
C VAL A 913 16.24 -64.08 8.58
N ILE A 914 15.25 -64.92 8.16
CA ILE A 914 15.13 -66.17 7.36
C ILE A 914 13.64 -66.40 6.95
N HIS A 915 13.33 -66.87 5.73
CA HIS A 915 12.61 -68.15 5.42
C HIS A 915 12.10 -68.29 3.98
N SER A 916 12.67 -69.31 3.35
CA SER A 916 12.26 -70.16 2.23
C SER A 916 10.76 -70.36 2.01
N ALA A 917 10.31 -70.36 0.74
CA ALA A 917 10.00 -71.56 -0.06
C ALA A 917 8.97 -71.28 -1.18
N SER A 918 9.15 -71.99 -2.30
CA SER A 918 8.13 -72.46 -3.27
C SER A 918 7.95 -71.72 -4.60
N PHE A 919 8.57 -72.31 -5.64
CA PHE A 919 8.00 -72.70 -6.95
C PHE A 919 7.40 -71.66 -7.94
N GLN A 920 8.15 -71.53 -9.05
CA GLN A 920 7.89 -71.11 -10.44
C GLN A 920 6.69 -71.82 -11.16
N PRO A 921 6.42 -71.60 -12.49
CA PRO A 921 6.38 -70.36 -13.32
C PRO A 921 5.24 -70.37 -14.39
N SER A 922 5.00 -69.26 -15.11
CA SER A 922 4.57 -69.19 -16.54
C SER A 922 4.28 -67.71 -16.89
N GLY A 923 4.60 -67.13 -18.04
CA GLY A 923 5.32 -67.54 -19.24
C GLY A 923 5.35 -66.36 -20.24
N PHE A 924 6.40 -66.31 -21.09
CA PHE A 924 6.49 -65.81 -22.49
C PHE A 924 5.87 -64.43 -22.87
N SER A 925 6.45 -63.54 -23.70
CA SER A 925 7.64 -63.55 -24.57
C SER A 925 7.87 -62.16 -25.21
N LEU A 926 9.15 -61.82 -25.43
CA LEU A 926 9.77 -61.28 -26.67
C LEU A 926 9.18 -59.99 -27.31
N GLN A 927 9.94 -58.88 -27.37
CA GLN A 927 10.92 -58.59 -28.45
C GLN A 927 11.56 -57.18 -28.31
N PHE A 928 12.89 -57.14 -28.40
CA PHE A 928 13.71 -55.95 -28.70
C PHE A 928 13.77 -55.68 -30.22
N PRO A 929 14.22 -54.49 -30.66
CA PRO A 929 15.56 -54.39 -31.29
C PRO A 929 16.37 -53.19 -30.76
N SER A 930 17.61 -53.38 -30.30
CA SER A 930 18.91 -53.38 -31.02
C SER A 930 19.47 -51.96 -31.28
N VAL A 931 20.44 -51.47 -30.49
CA VAL A 931 21.92 -51.69 -30.54
C VAL A 931 22.64 -50.77 -31.53
N ARG A 932 23.56 -49.92 -31.03
CA ARG A 932 25.00 -49.98 -31.35
C ARG A 932 25.83 -49.08 -30.43
N CYS A 933 26.76 -49.73 -29.72
CA CYS A 933 27.88 -49.16 -28.99
C CYS A 933 28.94 -48.55 -29.93
N ALA A 934 29.73 -47.63 -29.39
CA ALA A 934 31.18 -47.62 -29.59
C ALA A 934 31.86 -47.08 -28.32
N VAL A 935 32.61 -47.95 -27.65
CA VAL A 935 33.58 -47.63 -26.60
C VAL A 935 34.94 -48.02 -27.16
N GLN A 936 35.93 -47.14 -27.05
CA GLN A 936 37.35 -47.52 -27.12
C GLN A 936 38.08 -47.06 -25.86
N SER A 937 38.72 -48.05 -25.26
CA SER A 937 39.71 -48.15 -24.19
C SER A 937 40.84 -47.09 -24.23
N THR A 938 41.50 -46.70 -23.14
CA THR A 938 42.45 -47.53 -22.36
C THR A 938 42.98 -46.77 -21.12
N ASP A 939 43.45 -47.55 -20.15
CA ASP A 939 44.11 -47.27 -18.87
C ASP A 939 45.22 -46.19 -18.82
N ARG A 940 45.36 -45.48 -17.69
CA ARG A 940 46.49 -45.63 -16.72
C ARG A 940 46.58 -44.51 -15.65
N LEU A 941 46.81 -44.97 -14.42
CA LEU A 941 47.70 -44.47 -13.36
C LEU A 941 47.41 -43.13 -12.61
N LEU A 942 46.99 -43.32 -11.35
CA LEU A 942 47.55 -42.74 -10.11
C LEU A 942 48.50 -41.53 -10.22
N SER A 943 47.99 -40.36 -9.81
CA SER A 943 48.59 -39.46 -8.82
C SER A 943 47.54 -38.46 -8.34
#